data_AF-A0A146LMH3-F1
#
_entry.id   AF-A0A146LMH3-F1
#
_cell.length_a   1.000
_cell.length_b   1.000
_cell.length_c   1.000
_cell.angle_alpha   90.00
_cell.angle_beta   90.00
_cell.angle_gamma   90.00
#
_symmetry.space_group_name_H-M   'P 1'
#
loop_
_entity.id
_entity.type
_entity.pdbx_description
1 polymer ?
#
loop_
_entity_poly.entity_id
_entity_poly.type
_entity_poly.pdbx_seq_one_letter_code
_entity_poly.pdbx_strand_id
1 'polypeptide(L)'
;ASLKAFTLLKLLEHMLDVAKEDGVPDVRKSWFIYAVLYCLPWVGRELYEKKEAQLELLLTTIEVLLNKRSKKHVPALRVWSIDVPHVQEEYLDCLWEQIRKLKLDNWQEKHILRPYLAFDSVLCEALQHTLPVISIPPHDDSFVYPKPTVVFRMFDYTDCPERGPVLPGAHSIERFLIEEQLHQIIESYYWERKPCAEHLLKFPYKAMIPLEYCIVEVIFAELFNLPQPRFLEIFYGSLLIELSKLQPTTMPQVLAQATEILFLRIETMNTSCFDRFVNWFSYHLSNFQYRWSWEDWEECLKLDHEHPRPKFIKEVLLKTMRLSYHQRIRDIVPRSYDSVLPARAEPFYKYTADGASSLPGTAVAQQLMQSIKNRCSPEDILSVLKELPNPLEDDEGPGARYNPLKIDVFVQTIFFLGSKSFSHSFAAIAKFNQVFKLLADSEEAQLCVLRSIYELWRNHQQMVCVLIDKMLKIQLLDCSAVANWIFSKEMSHDFTKMYIWEILHLTIQKMSKYVSRLTRELKEAREKLARSGGNTSSGDESDDSMGGRRDDKPTEEMVERMEERLETAQGDQKNLFLIIFQRFIMILSEHLVRCDTDNKEFDNYWYRWTIGRLQQVFLAHHEQVQMYSGTLETLLFTQDLDPHILDIFHQFVALSA
;
A
#
# COMPACT_ATOMS: atom_id res chain seq x y z
N ALA A 1 36.05 25.07 -7.20
CA ALA A 1 37.25 24.21 -7.24
C ALA A 1 37.03 23.14 -8.31
N SER A 2 37.98 22.96 -9.23
CA SER A 2 37.92 21.91 -10.27
C SER A 2 38.56 20.63 -9.71
N LEU A 3 38.00 19.45 -10.01
CA LEU A 3 38.55 18.16 -9.56
C LEU A 3 39.31 17.47 -10.69
N LYS A 4 40.41 16.79 -10.37
CA LYS A 4 41.13 15.97 -11.35
C LYS A 4 40.28 14.76 -11.75
N ALA A 5 39.99 14.64 -13.05
CA ALA A 5 39.20 13.54 -13.63
C ALA A 5 39.68 12.14 -13.18
N PHE A 6 41.00 11.92 -13.10
CA PHE A 6 41.58 10.66 -12.64
C PHE A 6 41.19 10.29 -11.19
N THR A 7 41.03 11.28 -10.32
CA THR A 7 40.71 11.02 -8.90
C THR A 7 39.22 10.72 -8.71
N LEU A 8 38.37 11.29 -9.56
CA LEU A 8 36.96 10.91 -9.63
C LEU A 8 36.82 9.49 -10.18
N LEU A 9 37.52 9.16 -11.27
CA LEU A 9 37.44 7.82 -11.86
C LEU A 9 37.87 6.73 -10.86
N LYS A 10 38.94 6.96 -10.10
CA LYS A 10 39.36 6.07 -9.00
C LYS A 10 38.29 5.88 -7.94
N LEU A 11 37.55 6.93 -7.60
CA LEU A 11 36.43 6.82 -6.67
C LEU A 11 35.30 5.96 -7.25
N LEU A 12 34.96 6.15 -8.53
CA LEU A 12 33.94 5.34 -9.21
C LEU A 12 34.36 3.86 -9.31
N GLU A 13 35.63 3.59 -9.60
CA GLU A 13 36.22 2.24 -9.57
C GLU A 13 36.09 1.63 -8.16
N HIS A 14 36.46 2.39 -7.12
CA HIS A 14 36.35 1.93 -5.74
C HIS A 14 34.90 1.65 -5.31
N MET A 15 33.94 2.45 -5.79
CA MET A 15 32.51 2.20 -5.59
C MET A 15 32.05 0.91 -6.28
N LEU A 16 32.54 0.61 -7.48
CA LEU A 16 32.23 -0.66 -8.15
C LEU A 16 32.91 -1.87 -7.50
N ASP A 17 34.05 -1.69 -6.84
CA ASP A 17 34.67 -2.79 -6.10
C ASP A 17 33.78 -3.26 -4.95
N VAL A 18 32.98 -2.38 -4.35
CA VAL A 18 31.96 -2.76 -3.35
C VAL A 18 30.90 -3.67 -3.95
N ALA A 19 30.54 -3.47 -5.22
CA ALA A 19 29.59 -4.34 -5.91
C ALA A 19 30.14 -5.75 -6.19
N LYS A 20 31.44 -5.97 -5.96
CA LYS A 20 32.11 -7.29 -6.05
C LYS A 20 32.28 -7.97 -4.68
N GLU A 21 31.89 -7.32 -3.59
CA GLU A 21 31.99 -7.90 -2.24
C GLU A 21 31.14 -9.17 -2.13
N ASP A 22 31.72 -10.24 -1.58
CA ASP A 22 31.01 -11.48 -1.27
C ASP A 22 30.32 -11.37 0.10
N GLY A 23 29.18 -12.07 0.26
CA GLY A 23 28.47 -12.13 1.54
C GLY A 23 27.75 -10.85 1.97
N VAL A 24 27.60 -9.87 1.08
CA VAL A 24 26.82 -8.64 1.32
C VAL A 24 25.52 -8.64 0.52
N PRO A 25 24.48 -7.91 0.97
CA PRO A 25 23.19 -7.84 0.27
C PRO A 25 23.30 -7.34 -1.18
N ASP A 26 22.52 -7.90 -2.08
CA ASP A 26 22.46 -7.47 -3.48
C ASP A 26 21.96 -6.03 -3.62
N VAL A 27 21.11 -5.56 -2.71
CA VAL A 27 20.68 -4.15 -2.66
C VAL A 27 21.83 -3.17 -2.36
N ARG A 28 22.85 -3.57 -1.58
CA ARG A 28 24.07 -2.77 -1.37
C ARG A 28 24.83 -2.62 -2.68
N LYS A 29 25.08 -3.74 -3.35
CA LYS A 29 25.80 -3.77 -4.64
C LYS A 29 25.07 -2.92 -5.69
N SER A 30 23.75 -3.08 -5.75
CA SER A 30 22.88 -2.35 -6.68
C SER A 30 22.92 -0.83 -6.43
N TRP A 31 22.99 -0.39 -5.17
CA TRP A 31 23.11 1.04 -4.85
C TRP A 31 24.42 1.66 -5.36
N PHE A 32 25.55 0.97 -5.20
CA PHE A 32 26.84 1.49 -5.70
C PHE A 32 26.92 1.49 -7.23
N ILE A 33 26.37 0.47 -7.90
CA ILE A 33 26.26 0.48 -9.37
C ILE A 33 25.38 1.65 -9.82
N TYR A 34 24.23 1.85 -9.17
CA TYR A 34 23.33 2.97 -9.46
C TYR A 34 24.04 4.31 -9.29
N ALA A 35 24.74 4.53 -8.18
CA ALA A 35 25.44 5.78 -7.92
C ALA A 35 26.51 6.10 -8.98
N VAL A 36 27.22 5.08 -9.47
CA VAL A 36 28.20 5.24 -10.55
C VAL A 36 27.50 5.61 -11.86
N LEU A 37 26.46 4.86 -12.26
CA LEU A 37 25.67 5.14 -13.47
C LEU A 37 25.03 6.53 -13.42
N TYR A 38 24.48 6.90 -12.26
CA TYR A 38 23.89 8.19 -12.00
C TYR A 38 24.88 9.34 -12.20
N CYS A 39 26.18 9.15 -11.98
CA CYS A 39 27.15 10.24 -12.20
C CYS A 39 27.44 10.49 -13.70
N LEU A 40 27.34 9.47 -14.54
CA LEU A 40 27.84 9.50 -15.92
C LEU A 40 27.17 10.55 -16.85
N PRO A 41 25.88 10.90 -16.74
CA PRO A 41 25.30 11.99 -17.55
C PRO A 41 25.97 13.34 -17.32
N TRP A 42 26.49 13.57 -16.11
CA TRP A 42 27.14 14.82 -15.75
C TRP A 42 28.61 14.85 -16.13
N VAL A 43 29.34 13.75 -15.91
CA VAL A 43 30.82 13.72 -16.02
C VAL A 43 31.36 12.79 -17.12
N GLY A 44 30.52 11.95 -17.73
CA GLY A 44 30.94 10.88 -18.63
C GLY A 44 31.74 11.37 -19.83
N ARG A 45 31.33 12.49 -20.44
CA ARG A 45 32.08 13.12 -21.54
C ARG A 45 33.51 13.51 -21.15
N GLU A 46 33.66 14.19 -20.02
CA GLU A 46 34.97 14.64 -19.51
C GLU A 46 35.87 13.45 -19.15
N LEU A 47 35.29 12.39 -18.57
CA LEU A 47 36.00 11.15 -18.26
C LEU A 47 36.42 10.42 -19.54
N TYR A 48 35.56 10.38 -20.56
CA TYR A 48 35.84 9.78 -21.86
C TYR A 48 36.99 10.52 -22.56
N GLU A 49 36.92 11.85 -22.67
CA GLU A 49 37.94 12.68 -23.32
C GLU A 49 39.32 12.59 -22.63
N LYS A 50 39.37 12.44 -21.29
CA LYS A 50 40.64 12.41 -20.54
C LYS A 50 41.17 11.01 -20.21
N LYS A 51 40.29 10.01 -20.11
CA LYS A 51 40.56 8.67 -19.56
C LYS A 51 39.69 7.59 -20.21
N GLU A 52 39.55 7.64 -21.53
CA GLU A 52 38.75 6.69 -22.33
C GLU A 52 38.97 5.23 -21.93
N ALA A 53 40.21 4.73 -21.97
CA ALA A 53 40.50 3.31 -21.72
C ALA A 53 40.07 2.84 -20.32
N GLN A 54 40.21 3.69 -19.30
CA GLN A 54 39.76 3.36 -17.94
C GLN A 54 38.24 3.43 -17.80
N LEU A 55 37.58 4.40 -18.47
CA LEU A 55 36.13 4.46 -18.52
C LEU A 55 35.53 3.23 -19.23
N GLU A 56 36.14 2.79 -20.33
CA GLU A 56 35.73 1.56 -21.03
C GLU A 56 35.82 0.31 -20.13
N LEU A 57 36.90 0.21 -19.34
CA LEU A 57 37.04 -0.86 -18.36
C LEU A 57 35.97 -0.79 -17.26
N LEU A 58 35.67 0.42 -16.77
CA LEU A 58 34.60 0.67 -15.79
C LEU A 58 33.25 0.20 -16.34
N LEU A 59 32.90 0.60 -17.57
CA LEU A 59 31.65 0.23 -18.24
C LEU A 59 31.55 -1.28 -18.48
N THR A 60 32.64 -1.92 -18.92
CA THR A 60 32.69 -3.39 -19.08
C THR A 60 32.46 -4.09 -17.74
N THR A 61 33.02 -3.55 -16.65
CA THR A 61 32.82 -4.10 -15.31
C THR A 61 31.35 -3.98 -14.89
N ILE A 62 30.71 -2.84 -15.16
CA ILE A 62 29.27 -2.65 -14.88
C ILE A 62 28.43 -3.68 -15.65
N GLU A 63 28.69 -3.87 -16.94
CA GLU A 63 27.96 -4.84 -17.76
C GLU A 63 28.05 -6.27 -17.19
N VAL A 64 29.24 -6.69 -16.77
CA VAL A 64 29.45 -8.01 -16.14
C VAL A 64 28.70 -8.11 -14.80
N LEU A 65 28.70 -7.05 -14.00
CA LEU A 65 27.99 -7.03 -12.71
C LEU A 65 26.48 -7.10 -12.92
N LEU A 66 25.93 -6.30 -13.83
CA LEU A 66 24.49 -6.29 -14.15
C LEU A 66 24.01 -7.65 -14.66
N ASN A 67 24.77 -8.29 -15.55
CA ASN A 67 24.42 -9.61 -16.09
C ASN A 67 24.39 -10.74 -15.05
N LYS A 68 25.03 -10.56 -13.87
CA LYS A 68 25.02 -11.54 -12.78
C LYS A 68 23.91 -11.31 -11.76
N ARG A 69 23.23 -10.15 -11.78
CA ARG A 69 22.23 -9.79 -10.77
C ARG A 69 20.98 -10.65 -10.87
N SER A 70 20.42 -10.98 -9.71
CA SER A 70 19.08 -11.57 -9.61
C SER A 70 18.01 -10.55 -9.96
N LYS A 71 17.03 -10.97 -10.78
CA LYS A 71 15.86 -10.16 -11.17
C LYS A 71 14.57 -10.67 -10.53
N LYS A 72 14.66 -11.47 -9.47
CA LYS A 72 13.51 -12.09 -8.78
C LYS A 72 12.51 -11.07 -8.21
N HIS A 73 12.94 -9.85 -7.89
CA HIS A 73 12.05 -8.81 -7.38
C HIS A 73 11.17 -8.19 -8.48
N VAL A 74 11.55 -8.29 -9.77
CA VAL A 74 10.90 -7.55 -10.85
C VAL A 74 9.40 -7.84 -10.93
N PRO A 75 8.92 -9.11 -10.98
CA PRO A 75 7.49 -9.40 -11.06
C PRO A 75 6.66 -8.82 -9.89
N ALA A 76 7.28 -8.63 -8.72
CA ALA A 76 6.64 -8.03 -7.55
C ALA A 76 6.43 -6.51 -7.69
N LEU A 77 7.24 -5.86 -8.52
CA LEU A 77 7.36 -4.41 -8.56
C LEU A 77 6.83 -3.79 -9.86
N ARG A 78 6.49 -4.59 -10.88
CA ARG A 78 5.90 -4.04 -12.12
C ARG A 78 4.45 -3.63 -11.89
N VAL A 79 4.08 -2.48 -12.45
CA VAL A 79 2.68 -2.06 -12.50
C VAL A 79 1.88 -2.91 -13.49
N TRP A 80 2.47 -3.28 -14.62
CA TRP A 80 1.88 -4.21 -15.60
C TRP A 80 2.76 -5.44 -15.79
N SER A 81 2.13 -6.62 -15.83
CA SER A 81 2.87 -7.88 -16.01
C SER A 81 3.33 -8.13 -17.44
N ILE A 82 2.67 -7.54 -18.44
CA ILE A 82 3.01 -7.70 -19.86
C ILE A 82 3.93 -6.57 -20.36
N ASP A 83 4.70 -6.89 -21.39
CA ASP A 83 5.73 -6.02 -21.97
C ASP A 83 5.21 -5.09 -23.09
N VAL A 84 3.93 -5.18 -23.43
CA VAL A 84 3.30 -4.44 -24.53
C VAL A 84 2.23 -3.49 -23.98
N PRO A 85 2.20 -2.22 -24.41
CA PRO A 85 3.09 -1.59 -25.38
C PRO A 85 4.41 -1.08 -24.78
N HIS A 86 4.54 -1.02 -23.46
CA HIS A 86 5.78 -0.62 -22.80
C HIS A 86 6.19 -1.60 -21.71
N VAL A 87 7.43 -2.07 -21.81
CA VAL A 87 8.12 -2.87 -20.81
C VAL A 87 8.26 -2.04 -19.53
N GLN A 88 7.90 -2.63 -18.38
CA GLN A 88 8.22 -2.05 -17.07
C GLN A 88 9.60 -2.57 -16.65
N GLU A 89 10.65 -1.82 -16.97
CA GLU A 89 12.04 -2.28 -16.86
C GLU A 89 12.58 -2.17 -15.44
N GLU A 90 13.48 -3.08 -15.06
CA GLU A 90 14.25 -2.93 -13.82
C GLU A 90 15.12 -1.67 -13.91
N TYR A 91 15.21 -0.91 -12.83
CA TYR A 91 15.76 0.45 -12.87
C TYR A 91 17.22 0.55 -13.30
N LEU A 92 18.06 -0.44 -12.97
CA LEU A 92 19.47 -0.47 -13.37
C LEU A 92 19.63 -0.95 -14.81
N ASP A 93 18.83 -1.91 -15.25
CA ASP A 93 18.81 -2.31 -16.66
C ASP A 93 18.40 -1.12 -17.56
N CYS A 94 17.34 -0.41 -17.17
CA CYS A 94 16.85 0.76 -17.91
C CYS A 94 17.89 1.90 -17.94
N LEU A 95 18.48 2.23 -16.78
CA LEU A 95 19.54 3.24 -16.70
C LEU A 95 20.79 2.82 -17.47
N TRP A 96 21.12 1.52 -17.50
CA TRP A 96 22.24 1.02 -18.28
C TRP A 96 22.02 1.23 -19.78
N GLU A 97 20.85 0.90 -20.31
CA GLU A 97 20.53 1.15 -21.72
C GLU A 97 20.55 2.66 -22.04
N GLN A 98 20.12 3.52 -21.12
CA GLN A 98 20.22 4.97 -21.26
C GLN A 98 21.67 5.47 -21.32
N ILE A 99 22.55 4.91 -20.48
CA ILE A 99 23.99 5.22 -20.50
C ILE A 99 24.64 4.68 -21.78
N ARG A 100 24.27 3.49 -22.24
CA ARG A 100 24.76 2.94 -23.51
C ARG A 100 24.37 3.83 -24.68
N LYS A 101 23.12 4.29 -24.72
CA LYS A 101 22.66 5.26 -25.73
C LYS A 101 23.43 6.59 -25.63
N LEU A 102 23.61 7.14 -24.43
CA LEU A 102 24.40 8.36 -24.24
C LEU A 102 25.84 8.20 -24.74
N LYS A 103 26.48 7.06 -24.49
CA LYS A 103 27.80 6.73 -25.03
C LYS A 103 27.79 6.69 -26.56
N LEU A 104 26.80 6.02 -27.18
CA LEU A 104 26.64 5.97 -28.64
C LEU A 104 26.45 7.36 -29.25
N ASP A 105 25.80 8.25 -28.52
CA ASP A 105 25.61 9.66 -28.88
C ASP A 105 26.83 10.54 -28.51
N ASN A 106 28.02 9.93 -28.35
CA ASN A 106 29.29 10.60 -28.00
C ASN A 106 29.20 11.45 -26.72
N TRP A 107 28.51 10.93 -25.72
CA TRP A 107 28.30 11.59 -24.43
C TRP A 107 27.65 12.98 -24.55
N GLN A 108 26.87 13.20 -25.61
CA GLN A 108 26.08 14.42 -25.79
C GLN A 108 24.66 14.20 -25.30
N GLU A 109 24.18 15.13 -24.49
CA GLU A 109 22.79 15.21 -24.04
C GLU A 109 22.31 16.67 -24.15
N LYS A 110 20.98 16.86 -24.16
CA LYS A 110 20.36 18.18 -24.43
C LYS A 110 19.63 18.79 -23.24
N HIS A 111 19.71 18.20 -22.05
CA HIS A 111 18.88 18.55 -20.89
C HIS A 111 19.66 19.30 -19.79
N ILE A 112 20.86 18.86 -19.43
CA ILE A 112 21.57 19.39 -18.27
C ILE A 112 22.00 20.84 -18.54
N LEU A 113 21.53 21.76 -17.69
CA LEU A 113 22.08 23.12 -17.65
C LEU A 113 23.52 23.04 -17.12
N ARG A 114 24.47 23.57 -17.89
CA ARG A 114 25.89 23.61 -17.54
C ARG A 114 26.39 25.06 -17.42
N PRO A 115 25.99 25.83 -16.38
CA PRO A 115 26.37 27.24 -16.25
C PRO A 115 27.88 27.49 -16.28
N TYR A 116 28.66 26.51 -15.82
CA TYR A 116 30.12 26.58 -15.81
C TYR A 116 30.74 26.74 -17.20
N LEU A 117 30.06 26.35 -18.29
CA LEU A 117 30.53 26.57 -19.66
C LEU A 117 30.66 28.07 -20.02
N ALA A 118 29.85 28.94 -19.40
CA ALA A 118 29.97 30.39 -19.60
C ALA A 118 31.23 31.00 -18.95
N PHE A 119 31.92 30.23 -18.10
CA PHE A 119 33.09 30.65 -17.35
C PHE A 119 34.35 29.87 -17.74
N ASP A 120 34.36 29.27 -18.94
CA ASP A 120 35.48 28.43 -19.42
C ASP A 120 36.83 29.13 -19.29
N SER A 121 36.92 30.40 -19.72
CA SER A 121 38.16 31.20 -19.60
C SER A 121 38.68 31.35 -18.17
N VAL A 122 37.80 31.38 -17.18
CA VAL A 122 38.16 31.49 -15.75
C VAL A 122 38.49 30.11 -15.18
N LEU A 123 37.70 29.09 -15.53
CA LEU A 123 37.83 27.75 -14.96
C LEU A 123 39.02 26.97 -15.54
N CYS A 124 39.46 27.25 -16.76
CA CYS A 124 40.67 26.67 -17.35
C CYS A 124 41.95 27.09 -16.61
N GLU A 125 41.99 28.30 -16.05
CA GLU A 125 43.14 28.80 -15.28
C GLU A 125 43.13 28.31 -13.82
N ALA A 126 42.00 27.80 -13.34
CA ALA A 126 41.86 27.35 -11.96
C ALA A 126 42.62 26.04 -11.70
N LEU A 127 43.31 25.98 -10.55
CA LEU A 127 44.01 24.77 -10.13
C LEU A 127 43.02 23.63 -9.84
N GLN A 128 43.34 22.44 -10.35
CA GLN A 128 42.59 21.22 -10.08
C GLN A 128 43.04 20.56 -8.78
N HIS A 129 42.07 20.07 -8.00
CA HIS A 129 42.27 19.39 -6.74
C HIS A 129 42.15 17.88 -6.89
N THR A 130 42.87 17.15 -6.04
CA THR A 130 42.79 15.68 -5.93
C THR A 130 41.79 15.33 -4.84
N LEU A 131 40.85 14.41 -5.13
CA LEU A 131 40.01 13.85 -4.07
C LEU A 131 40.85 13.04 -3.09
N PRO A 132 40.60 13.14 -1.76
CA PRO A 132 41.18 12.22 -0.80
C PRO A 132 40.68 10.79 -1.08
N VAL A 133 41.40 9.78 -0.59
CA VAL A 133 40.90 8.40 -0.61
C VAL A 133 39.68 8.35 0.30
N ILE A 134 38.50 8.13 -0.29
CA ILE A 134 37.25 7.96 0.44
C ILE A 134 37.11 6.48 0.77
N SER A 135 37.15 6.14 2.05
CA SER A 135 36.88 4.78 2.51
C SER A 135 35.38 4.53 2.53
N ILE A 136 34.93 3.53 1.79
CA ILE A 136 33.53 3.10 1.87
C ILE A 136 33.36 2.23 3.11
N PRO A 137 32.37 2.50 3.98
CA PRO A 137 32.12 1.67 5.15
C PRO A 137 31.78 0.22 4.75
N PRO A 138 32.36 -0.80 5.42
CA PRO A 138 31.95 -2.19 5.21
C PRO A 138 30.48 -2.38 5.56
N HIS A 139 29.85 -3.43 5.04
CA HIS A 139 28.47 -3.74 5.40
C HIS A 139 28.33 -4.06 6.89
N ASP A 140 27.22 -3.63 7.47
CA ASP A 140 26.75 -3.97 8.81
C ASP A 140 25.24 -4.24 8.73
N ASP A 141 24.75 -5.21 9.50
CA ASP A 141 23.34 -5.65 9.45
C ASP A 141 22.35 -4.53 9.85
N SER A 142 22.82 -3.48 10.54
CA SER A 142 22.01 -2.30 10.86
C SER A 142 21.81 -1.35 9.66
N PHE A 143 22.57 -1.52 8.58
CA PHE A 143 22.49 -0.65 7.41
C PHE A 143 21.30 -0.99 6.54
N VAL A 144 20.51 0.04 6.23
CA VAL A 144 19.35 -0.05 5.34
C VAL A 144 19.69 0.54 3.98
N TYR A 145 19.60 -0.27 2.93
CA TYR A 145 19.79 0.15 1.55
C TYR A 145 18.46 0.42 0.85
N PRO A 146 18.42 1.29 -0.17
CA PRO A 146 17.24 1.45 -1.00
C PRO A 146 16.80 0.13 -1.64
N LYS A 147 15.49 -0.14 -1.64
CA LYS A 147 14.92 -1.28 -2.35
C LYS A 147 15.08 -1.10 -3.86
N PRO A 148 15.16 -2.19 -4.65
CA PRO A 148 15.10 -2.08 -6.10
C PRO A 148 13.76 -1.48 -6.54
N THR A 149 13.75 -0.84 -7.70
CA THR A 149 12.54 -0.27 -8.31
C THR A 149 12.37 -0.76 -9.75
N VAL A 150 11.15 -0.63 -10.24
CA VAL A 150 10.81 -0.86 -11.66
C VAL A 150 10.33 0.46 -12.23
N VAL A 151 10.87 0.83 -13.39
CA VAL A 151 10.54 2.09 -14.08
C VAL A 151 9.11 2.00 -14.59
N PHE A 152 8.26 2.87 -14.06
CA PHE A 152 6.90 3.04 -14.57
C PHE A 152 6.96 3.67 -15.96
N ARG A 153 6.29 3.07 -16.93
CA ARG A 153 6.24 3.59 -18.29
C ARG A 153 4.86 3.44 -18.89
N MET A 154 4.23 4.54 -19.27
CA MET A 154 2.92 4.52 -19.91
C MET A 154 2.83 5.31 -21.22
N PHE A 155 3.69 6.31 -21.42
CA PHE A 155 3.70 7.15 -22.61
C PHE A 155 4.92 6.96 -23.50
N ASP A 156 4.69 7.08 -24.80
CA ASP A 156 5.72 7.35 -25.81
C ASP A 156 5.38 8.59 -26.67
N TYR A 157 6.17 8.82 -27.72
CA TYR A 157 6.01 9.98 -28.58
C TYR A 157 4.71 9.95 -29.41
N THR A 158 4.09 8.78 -29.61
CA THR A 158 2.85 8.60 -30.37
C THR A 158 1.63 9.04 -29.57
N ASP A 159 1.72 9.08 -28.25
CA ASP A 159 0.69 9.61 -27.37
C ASP A 159 0.63 11.14 -27.37
N CYS A 160 1.72 11.79 -27.78
CA CYS A 160 1.86 13.25 -27.77
C CYS A 160 1.33 13.89 -29.07
N PRO A 161 0.88 15.16 -29.04
CA PRO A 161 0.44 15.84 -30.26
C PRO A 161 1.53 15.91 -31.33
N GLU A 162 1.19 15.60 -32.58
CA GLU A 162 2.14 15.64 -33.72
C GLU A 162 2.80 17.01 -33.90
N ARG A 163 2.06 18.08 -33.59
CA ARG A 163 2.54 19.46 -33.63
C ARG A 163 2.98 19.89 -32.23
N GLY A 164 4.13 19.38 -31.79
CA GLY A 164 4.69 19.67 -30.47
C GLY A 164 6.13 19.20 -30.31
N PRO A 165 6.76 19.50 -29.16
CA PRO A 165 8.03 18.87 -28.80
C PRO A 165 7.88 17.35 -28.68
N VAL A 166 8.90 16.61 -29.11
CA VAL A 166 8.91 15.15 -29.09
C VAL A 166 9.26 14.67 -27.68
N LEU A 167 8.50 13.70 -27.15
CA LEU A 167 8.82 13.04 -25.89
C LEU A 167 10.13 12.25 -26.03
N PRO A 168 11.15 12.47 -25.17
CA PRO A 168 12.35 11.65 -25.19
C PRO A 168 12.02 10.16 -24.99
N GLY A 169 12.61 9.30 -25.81
CA GLY A 169 12.39 7.86 -25.75
C GLY A 169 12.80 7.25 -24.40
N ALA A 170 12.25 6.09 -24.04
CA ALA A 170 12.47 5.45 -22.74
C ALA A 170 13.95 5.20 -22.42
N HIS A 171 14.75 4.84 -23.43
CA HIS A 171 16.21 4.66 -23.29
C HIS A 171 17.04 5.91 -23.61
N SER A 172 16.43 7.09 -23.70
CA SER A 172 17.18 8.36 -23.77
C SER A 172 17.56 8.82 -22.37
N ILE A 173 18.79 9.29 -22.17
CA ILE A 173 19.19 9.79 -20.85
C ILE A 173 18.39 11.05 -20.44
N GLU A 174 17.90 11.83 -21.41
CA GLU A 174 17.01 12.96 -21.14
C GLU A 174 15.73 12.51 -20.44
N ARG A 175 15.16 11.35 -20.79
CA ARG A 175 13.94 10.85 -20.14
C ARG A 175 14.17 10.64 -18.65
N PHE A 176 15.27 9.98 -18.31
CA PHE A 176 15.71 9.78 -16.92
C PHE A 176 15.92 11.10 -16.18
N LEU A 177 16.68 12.04 -16.77
CA LEU A 177 17.00 13.30 -16.11
C LEU A 177 15.78 14.19 -15.89
N ILE A 178 14.83 14.18 -16.83
CA ILE A 178 13.57 14.92 -16.70
C ILE A 178 12.75 14.35 -15.54
N GLU A 179 12.58 13.03 -15.50
CA GLU A 179 11.78 12.37 -14.47
C GLU A 179 12.40 12.53 -13.10
N GLU A 180 13.71 12.32 -12.97
CA GLU A 180 14.45 12.50 -11.72
C GLU A 180 14.26 13.93 -11.17
N GLN A 181 14.35 14.95 -12.04
CA GLN A 181 14.13 16.32 -11.62
C GLN A 181 12.67 16.60 -11.23
N LEU A 182 11.69 15.99 -11.90
CA LEU A 182 10.27 16.11 -11.52
C LEU A 182 9.99 15.40 -10.18
N HIS A 183 10.57 14.22 -9.95
CA HIS A 183 10.52 13.52 -8.66
C HIS A 183 11.11 14.38 -7.53
N GLN A 184 12.27 15.01 -7.76
CA GLN A 184 12.90 15.92 -6.78
C GLN A 184 12.04 17.16 -6.48
N ILE A 185 11.33 17.70 -7.48
CA ILE A 185 10.37 18.79 -7.25
C ILE A 185 9.23 18.29 -6.36
N ILE A 186 8.65 17.12 -6.64
CA ILE A 186 7.59 16.56 -5.80
C ILE A 186 8.10 16.34 -4.37
N GLU A 187 9.26 15.72 -4.21
CA GLU A 187 9.89 15.49 -2.91
C GLU A 187 10.13 16.77 -2.12
N SER A 188 10.48 17.85 -2.79
CA SER A 188 10.73 19.14 -2.14
C SER A 188 9.45 19.83 -1.68
N TYR A 189 8.32 19.59 -2.34
CA TYR A 189 7.08 20.38 -2.17
C TYR A 189 5.82 19.56 -1.83
N TYR A 190 5.93 18.25 -1.51
CA TYR A 190 4.76 17.39 -1.31
C TYR A 190 3.82 17.82 -0.17
N TRP A 191 4.32 18.57 0.81
CA TRP A 191 3.48 19.14 1.88
C TRP A 191 2.57 20.28 1.38
N GLU A 192 2.92 20.92 0.26
CA GLU A 192 2.27 22.11 -0.26
C GLU A 192 1.90 21.95 -1.74
N ARG A 193 0.75 21.32 -2.00
CA ARG A 193 0.30 20.97 -3.38
C ARG A 193 0.27 22.14 -4.38
N LYS A 194 0.00 23.37 -3.93
CA LYS A 194 -0.04 24.56 -4.80
C LYS A 194 1.38 24.97 -5.25
N PRO A 195 2.33 25.25 -4.33
CA PRO A 195 3.74 25.39 -4.67
C PRO A 195 4.28 24.23 -5.51
N CYS A 196 3.95 22.99 -5.17
CA CYS A 196 4.38 21.83 -5.95
C CYS A 196 3.93 21.92 -7.41
N ALA A 197 2.64 22.20 -7.67
CA ALA A 197 2.11 22.35 -9.02
C ALA A 197 2.78 23.52 -9.77
N GLU A 198 3.01 24.65 -9.10
CA GLU A 198 3.69 25.80 -9.71
C GLU A 198 5.14 25.49 -10.11
N HIS A 199 5.90 24.78 -9.26
CA HIS A 199 7.29 24.42 -9.57
C HIS A 199 7.37 23.39 -10.70
N LEU A 200 6.45 22.42 -10.74
CA LEU A 200 6.34 21.48 -11.85
C LEU A 200 6.07 22.20 -13.18
N LEU A 201 5.18 23.20 -13.21
CA LEU A 201 4.88 23.98 -14.43
C LEU A 201 5.95 25.03 -14.79
N LYS A 202 6.86 25.32 -13.86
CA LYS A 202 8.05 26.17 -14.05
C LYS A 202 9.30 25.35 -14.39
N PHE A 203 9.13 24.07 -14.73
CA PHE A 203 10.23 23.19 -15.13
C PHE A 203 11.12 23.85 -16.21
N PRO A 204 12.45 23.84 -16.03
CA PRO A 204 13.36 24.37 -17.04
C PRO A 204 13.18 23.59 -18.34
N TYR A 205 13.26 24.26 -19.49
CA TYR A 205 13.08 23.63 -20.82
C TYR A 205 11.70 23.08 -21.16
N LYS A 206 10.65 23.50 -20.44
CA LYS A 206 9.25 23.14 -20.74
C LYS A 206 8.79 23.33 -22.20
N ALA A 207 9.48 24.18 -22.98
CA ALA A 207 9.17 24.39 -24.40
C ALA A 207 9.77 23.31 -25.32
N MET A 208 10.72 22.52 -24.83
CA MET A 208 11.47 21.51 -25.60
C MET A 208 10.95 20.08 -25.38
N ILE A 209 10.03 19.90 -24.42
CA ILE A 209 9.45 18.60 -24.06
C ILE A 209 7.94 18.73 -23.88
N PRO A 210 7.17 17.66 -24.09
CA PRO A 210 5.74 17.64 -23.76
C PRO A 210 5.57 17.54 -22.22
N LEU A 211 5.81 18.65 -21.53
CA LEU A 211 5.94 18.70 -20.07
C LEU A 211 4.73 18.13 -19.33
N GLU A 212 3.51 18.40 -19.79
CA GLU A 212 2.29 17.90 -19.16
C GLU A 212 2.24 16.36 -19.15
N TYR A 213 2.70 15.70 -20.22
CA TYR A 213 2.80 14.24 -20.28
C TYR A 213 3.83 13.72 -19.28
N CYS A 214 5.01 14.34 -19.21
CA CYS A 214 6.03 13.98 -18.24
C CYS A 214 5.54 14.15 -16.79
N ILE A 215 4.86 15.26 -16.47
CA ILE A 215 4.30 15.50 -15.13
C ILE A 215 3.26 14.44 -14.77
N VAL A 216 2.30 14.18 -15.67
CA VAL A 216 1.23 13.21 -15.43
C VAL A 216 1.81 11.81 -15.22
N GLU A 217 2.76 11.40 -16.06
CA GLU A 217 3.41 10.11 -15.94
C GLU A 217 4.22 9.96 -14.65
N VAL A 218 4.99 10.97 -14.24
CA VAL A 218 5.74 10.96 -12.98
C VAL A 218 4.79 10.89 -11.77
N ILE A 219 3.66 11.60 -11.80
CA ILE A 219 2.66 11.52 -10.73
C ILE A 219 2.05 10.12 -10.65
N PHE A 220 1.76 9.47 -11.79
CA PHE A 220 1.27 8.09 -11.79
C PHE A 220 2.36 7.08 -11.43
N ALA A 221 3.62 7.31 -11.80
CA ALA A 221 4.77 6.52 -11.37
C ALA A 221 4.87 6.50 -9.85
N GLU A 222 4.75 7.68 -9.22
CA GLU A 222 4.73 7.84 -7.77
C GLU A 222 3.50 7.16 -7.11
N LEU A 223 2.31 7.38 -7.66
CA LEU A 223 1.06 6.80 -7.13
C LEU A 223 1.06 5.27 -7.22
N PHE A 224 1.56 4.71 -8.32
CA PHE A 224 1.59 3.27 -8.58
C PHE A 224 2.90 2.62 -8.14
N ASN A 225 3.82 3.35 -7.52
CA ASN A 225 5.08 2.81 -7.03
C ASN A 225 4.85 1.62 -6.07
N LEU A 226 5.55 0.52 -6.31
CA LEU A 226 5.55 -0.65 -5.45
C LEU A 226 6.89 -0.72 -4.71
N PRO A 227 6.93 -1.11 -3.41
CA PRO A 227 5.82 -1.66 -2.61
C PRO A 227 4.73 -0.65 -2.22
N GLN A 228 5.09 0.63 -2.04
CA GLN A 228 4.17 1.69 -1.62
C GLN A 228 4.48 3.01 -2.32
N PRO A 229 3.50 3.92 -2.46
CA PRO A 229 3.75 5.29 -2.90
C PRO A 229 4.66 5.99 -1.90
N ARG A 230 5.51 6.90 -2.38
CA ARG A 230 6.45 7.61 -1.51
C ARG A 230 5.75 8.55 -0.52
N PHE A 231 4.64 9.14 -0.95
CA PHE A 231 3.82 10.05 -0.15
C PHE A 231 2.37 9.56 -0.06
N LEU A 232 1.55 10.21 0.77
CA LEU A 232 0.14 9.83 0.92
C LEU A 232 -0.61 9.90 -0.42
N GLU A 233 -1.36 8.84 -0.76
CA GLU A 233 -2.08 8.72 -2.05
C GLU A 233 -2.94 9.95 -2.40
N ILE A 234 -3.60 10.55 -1.40
CA ILE A 234 -4.48 11.71 -1.58
C ILE A 234 -3.73 12.96 -2.09
N PHE A 235 -2.42 13.07 -1.79
CA PHE A 235 -1.59 14.18 -2.26
C PHE A 235 -1.57 14.22 -3.79
N TYR A 236 -1.30 13.09 -4.45
CA TYR A 236 -1.20 13.00 -5.91
C TYR A 236 -2.51 13.37 -6.60
N GLY A 237 -3.65 12.87 -6.10
CA GLY A 237 -4.97 13.26 -6.60
C GLY A 237 -5.24 14.76 -6.46
N SER A 238 -4.87 15.34 -5.31
CA SER A 238 -5.03 16.78 -5.09
C SER A 238 -4.08 17.64 -5.93
N LEU A 239 -2.87 17.14 -6.21
CA LEU A 239 -1.88 17.80 -7.06
C LEU A 239 -2.37 17.88 -8.52
N LEU A 240 -2.91 16.78 -9.05
CA LEU A 240 -3.51 16.75 -10.40
C LEU A 240 -4.70 17.71 -10.54
N ILE A 241 -5.49 17.87 -9.47
CA ILE A 241 -6.57 18.88 -9.43
C ILE A 241 -5.99 20.30 -9.50
N GLU A 242 -4.95 20.61 -8.73
CA GLU A 242 -4.32 21.95 -8.79
C GLU A 242 -3.65 22.20 -10.16
N LEU A 243 -2.98 21.21 -10.74
CA LEU A 243 -2.41 21.28 -12.10
C LEU A 243 -3.50 21.56 -13.15
N SER A 244 -4.66 20.89 -13.04
CA SER A 244 -5.81 21.11 -13.94
C SER A 244 -6.40 22.51 -13.83
N LYS A 245 -6.31 23.16 -12.66
CA LYS A 245 -6.72 24.56 -12.50
C LYS A 245 -5.72 25.53 -13.12
N LEU A 246 -4.42 25.24 -12.99
CA LEU A 246 -3.35 26.08 -13.52
C LEU A 246 -3.19 25.97 -15.05
N GLN A 247 -3.54 24.81 -15.64
CA GLN A 247 -3.48 24.54 -17.08
C GLN A 247 -4.81 23.94 -17.59
N PRO A 248 -5.91 24.72 -17.60
CA PRO A 248 -7.27 24.19 -17.83
C PRO A 248 -7.52 23.68 -19.26
N THR A 249 -6.68 24.03 -20.22
CA THR A 249 -6.85 23.64 -21.63
C THR A 249 -6.08 22.38 -22.01
N THR A 250 -4.92 22.12 -21.40
CA THR A 250 -4.03 21.02 -21.77
C THR A 250 -4.06 19.89 -20.74
N MET A 251 -3.86 20.21 -19.46
CA MET A 251 -3.70 19.20 -18.40
C MET A 251 -4.91 18.25 -18.28
N PRO A 252 -6.18 18.71 -18.33
CA PRO A 252 -7.32 17.78 -18.32
C PRO A 252 -7.36 16.82 -19.50
N GLN A 253 -6.90 17.23 -20.68
CA GLN A 253 -6.88 16.38 -21.88
C GLN A 253 -5.84 15.27 -21.74
N VAL A 254 -4.63 15.62 -21.32
CA VAL A 254 -3.55 14.65 -21.03
C VAL A 254 -3.98 13.68 -19.94
N LEU A 255 -4.66 14.18 -18.89
CA LEU A 255 -5.14 13.35 -17.80
C LEU A 255 -6.28 12.39 -18.22
N ALA A 256 -7.18 12.84 -19.09
CA ALA A 256 -8.23 12.00 -19.66
C ALA A 256 -7.61 10.88 -20.54
N GLN A 257 -6.64 11.23 -21.40
CA GLN A 257 -5.90 10.26 -22.20
C GLN A 257 -5.13 9.26 -21.32
N ALA A 258 -4.47 9.73 -20.26
CA ALA A 258 -3.79 8.87 -19.30
C ALA A 258 -4.76 7.88 -18.65
N THR A 259 -5.93 8.37 -18.23
CA THR A 259 -6.99 7.54 -17.62
C THR A 259 -7.46 6.45 -18.57
N GLU A 260 -7.65 6.80 -19.85
CA GLU A 260 -8.04 5.82 -20.88
C GLU A 260 -6.96 4.75 -21.07
N ILE A 261 -5.68 5.15 -21.16
CA ILE A 261 -4.57 4.21 -21.27
C ILE A 261 -4.50 3.27 -20.05
N LEU A 262 -4.63 3.81 -18.84
CA LEU A 262 -4.66 3.01 -17.61
C LEU A 262 -5.81 2.00 -17.62
N PHE A 263 -7.01 2.42 -18.04
CA PHE A 263 -8.19 1.56 -18.14
C PHE A 263 -8.04 0.47 -19.22
N LEU A 264 -7.51 0.81 -20.40
CA LEU A 264 -7.30 -0.15 -21.48
C LEU A 264 -6.28 -1.23 -21.10
N ARG A 265 -5.25 -0.86 -20.32
CA ARG A 265 -4.19 -1.76 -19.84
C ARG A 265 -4.47 -2.38 -18.47
N ILE A 266 -5.67 -2.22 -17.92
CA ILE A 266 -5.99 -2.62 -16.53
C ILE A 266 -5.97 -4.14 -16.30
N GLU A 267 -6.06 -4.95 -17.36
CA GLU A 267 -6.16 -6.40 -17.25
C GLU A 267 -4.92 -7.06 -16.62
N THR A 268 -3.75 -6.47 -16.87
CA THR A 268 -2.45 -6.95 -16.40
C THR A 268 -1.88 -6.06 -15.30
N MET A 269 -2.67 -5.10 -14.82
CA MET A 269 -2.27 -4.16 -13.78
C MET A 269 -2.19 -4.88 -12.42
N ASN A 270 -1.13 -4.62 -11.67
CA ASN A 270 -0.95 -5.13 -10.31
C ASN A 270 -2.15 -4.76 -9.43
N THR A 271 -2.61 -5.70 -8.60
CA THR A 271 -3.78 -5.51 -7.72
C THR A 271 -3.66 -4.32 -6.78
N SER A 272 -2.45 -4.02 -6.29
CA SER A 272 -2.20 -2.84 -5.45
C SER A 272 -2.39 -1.54 -6.23
N CYS A 273 -1.91 -1.49 -7.48
CA CYS A 273 -2.05 -0.34 -8.36
C CYS A 273 -3.51 -0.17 -8.81
N PHE A 274 -4.22 -1.27 -9.07
CA PHE A 274 -5.66 -1.29 -9.36
C PHE A 274 -6.46 -0.58 -8.26
N ASP A 275 -6.24 -0.95 -6.99
CA ASP A 275 -6.91 -0.33 -5.84
C ASP A 275 -6.66 1.19 -5.78
N ARG A 276 -5.41 1.60 -6.01
CA ARG A 276 -5.03 3.03 -6.02
C ARG A 276 -5.67 3.76 -7.19
N PHE A 277 -5.80 3.11 -8.35
CA PHE A 277 -6.46 3.68 -9.52
C PHE A 277 -7.96 3.90 -9.26
N VAL A 278 -8.63 2.93 -8.65
CA VAL A 278 -10.03 3.05 -8.19
C VAL A 278 -10.19 4.23 -7.22
N ASN A 279 -9.33 4.32 -6.20
CA ASN A 279 -9.38 5.38 -5.20
C ASN A 279 -9.12 6.76 -5.81
N TRP A 280 -8.09 6.89 -6.64
CA TRP A 280 -7.74 8.14 -7.32
C TRP A 280 -8.85 8.58 -8.26
N PHE A 281 -9.35 7.69 -9.12
CA PHE A 281 -10.31 8.06 -10.15
C PHE A 281 -11.66 8.44 -9.54
N SER A 282 -12.15 7.69 -8.55
CA SER A 282 -13.38 8.04 -7.83
C SER A 282 -13.27 9.38 -7.09
N TYR A 283 -12.12 9.66 -6.46
CA TYR A 283 -11.83 10.95 -5.84
C TYR A 283 -11.78 12.08 -6.89
N HIS A 284 -11.09 11.86 -8.01
CA HIS A 284 -11.00 12.82 -9.12
C HIS A 284 -12.39 13.18 -9.63
N LEU A 285 -13.22 12.19 -9.98
CA LEU A 285 -14.60 12.38 -10.44
C LEU A 285 -15.43 13.22 -9.46
N SER A 286 -15.29 12.98 -8.15
CA SER A 286 -16.03 13.74 -7.13
C SER A 286 -15.73 15.24 -7.14
N ASN A 287 -14.55 15.65 -7.61
CA ASN A 287 -14.13 17.04 -7.73
C ASN A 287 -14.54 17.69 -9.07
N PHE A 288 -14.96 16.89 -10.06
CA PHE A 288 -15.40 17.34 -11.39
C PHE A 288 -16.86 16.94 -11.69
N GLN A 289 -17.70 17.01 -10.67
CA GLN A 289 -19.15 16.77 -10.76
C GLN A 289 -19.53 15.37 -11.27
N TYR A 290 -18.63 14.40 -11.14
CA TYR A 290 -18.79 13.02 -11.60
C TYR A 290 -18.98 12.88 -13.12
N ARG A 291 -18.45 13.82 -13.90
CA ARG A 291 -18.52 13.78 -15.36
C ARG A 291 -17.43 12.88 -15.91
N TRP A 292 -17.84 11.91 -16.72
CA TRP A 292 -16.97 11.04 -17.51
C TRP A 292 -17.75 10.57 -18.74
N SER A 293 -17.04 10.24 -19.82
CA SER A 293 -17.63 9.64 -21.02
C SER A 293 -17.87 8.15 -20.79
N TRP A 294 -18.83 7.80 -19.95
CA TRP A 294 -19.10 6.40 -19.61
C TRP A 294 -19.43 5.54 -20.83
N GLU A 295 -20.06 6.11 -21.86
CA GLU A 295 -20.38 5.40 -23.10
C GLU A 295 -19.16 4.75 -23.77
N ASP A 296 -17.96 5.33 -23.60
CA ASP A 296 -16.71 4.80 -24.18
C ASP A 296 -16.32 3.43 -23.59
N TRP A 297 -16.83 3.09 -22.39
CA TRP A 297 -16.50 1.84 -21.68
C TRP A 297 -17.64 0.82 -21.66
N GLU A 298 -18.77 1.10 -22.32
CA GLU A 298 -19.99 0.29 -22.22
C GLU A 298 -19.79 -1.16 -22.67
N GLU A 299 -18.97 -1.38 -23.70
CA GLU A 299 -18.74 -2.71 -24.27
C GLU A 299 -18.10 -3.69 -23.28
N CYS A 300 -17.30 -3.22 -22.32
CA CYS A 300 -16.65 -4.09 -21.36
C CYS A 300 -17.63 -4.67 -20.32
N LEU A 301 -18.85 -4.13 -20.23
CA LEU A 301 -19.90 -4.63 -19.31
C LEU A 301 -20.43 -6.01 -19.71
N LYS A 302 -20.13 -6.47 -20.94
CA LYS A 302 -20.47 -7.80 -21.45
C LYS A 302 -19.47 -8.87 -21.02
N LEU A 303 -18.32 -8.47 -20.47
CA LEU A 303 -17.29 -9.38 -19.97
C LEU A 303 -17.70 -9.99 -18.62
N ASP A 304 -16.98 -11.01 -18.18
CA ASP A 304 -17.13 -11.59 -16.85
C ASP A 304 -17.05 -10.52 -15.74
N HIS A 305 -17.86 -10.64 -14.69
CA HIS A 305 -17.90 -9.62 -13.62
C HIS A 305 -16.60 -9.51 -12.81
N GLU A 306 -15.77 -10.57 -12.79
CA GLU A 306 -14.44 -10.57 -12.18
C GLU A 306 -13.34 -10.12 -13.16
N HIS A 307 -13.67 -9.91 -14.43
CA HIS A 307 -12.75 -9.28 -15.38
C HIS A 307 -12.36 -7.87 -14.86
N PRO A 308 -11.08 -7.46 -14.93
CA PRO A 308 -10.60 -6.20 -14.37
C PRO A 308 -11.38 -4.94 -14.80
N ARG A 309 -11.74 -4.80 -16.07
CA ARG A 309 -12.54 -3.66 -16.59
C ARG A 309 -13.93 -3.47 -15.92
N PRO A 310 -14.90 -4.40 -16.00
CA PRO A 310 -16.18 -4.22 -15.33
C PRO A 310 -16.05 -4.17 -13.80
N LYS A 311 -15.08 -4.90 -13.22
CA LYS A 311 -14.78 -4.82 -11.78
C LYS A 311 -14.32 -3.42 -11.37
N PHE A 312 -13.44 -2.78 -12.15
CA PHE A 312 -12.98 -1.41 -11.93
C PHE A 312 -14.14 -0.42 -11.92
N ILE A 313 -15.01 -0.49 -12.93
CA ILE A 313 -16.21 0.35 -13.01
C ILE A 313 -17.09 0.17 -11.77
N LYS A 314 -17.36 -1.08 -11.37
CA LYS A 314 -18.17 -1.39 -10.18
C LYS A 314 -17.57 -0.80 -8.90
N GLU A 315 -16.27 -0.95 -8.69
CA GLU A 315 -15.59 -0.40 -7.51
C GLU A 315 -15.52 1.13 -7.54
N VAL A 316 -15.31 1.76 -8.71
CA VAL A 316 -15.35 3.21 -8.88
C VAL A 316 -16.75 3.78 -8.60
N LEU A 317 -17.81 3.15 -9.13
CA LEU A 317 -19.19 3.57 -8.88
C LEU A 317 -19.57 3.42 -7.41
N LEU A 318 -19.12 2.34 -6.75
CA LEU A 318 -19.26 2.19 -5.32
C LEU A 318 -18.54 3.30 -4.52
N LYS A 319 -17.29 3.60 -4.87
CA LYS A 319 -16.50 4.65 -4.18
C LYS A 319 -17.07 6.05 -4.40
N THR A 320 -17.52 6.36 -5.60
CA THR A 320 -18.23 7.61 -5.90
C THR A 320 -19.56 7.68 -5.14
N MET A 321 -20.27 6.57 -4.95
CA MET A 321 -21.46 6.52 -4.09
C MET A 321 -21.11 6.84 -2.63
N ARG A 322 -20.00 6.34 -2.09
CA ARG A 322 -19.52 6.68 -0.72
C ARG A 322 -19.19 8.19 -0.57
N LEU A 323 -18.81 8.86 -1.66
CA LEU A 323 -18.58 10.31 -1.74
C LEU A 323 -19.84 11.10 -2.13
N SER A 324 -20.97 10.42 -2.35
CA SER A 324 -22.23 11.02 -2.75
C SER A 324 -23.43 10.23 -2.20
N TYR A 325 -24.43 9.95 -3.04
CA TYR A 325 -25.60 9.16 -2.70
C TYR A 325 -26.07 8.37 -3.93
N HIS A 326 -26.73 7.24 -3.69
CA HIS A 326 -27.10 6.26 -4.72
C HIS A 326 -27.80 6.89 -5.94
N GLN A 327 -28.81 7.74 -5.73
CA GLN A 327 -29.55 8.34 -6.85
C GLN A 327 -28.65 9.17 -7.77
N ARG A 328 -27.72 9.96 -7.23
CA ARG A 328 -26.78 10.74 -8.07
C ARG A 328 -25.92 9.82 -8.93
N ILE A 329 -25.40 8.74 -8.36
CA ILE A 329 -24.54 7.81 -9.11
C ILE A 329 -25.35 7.05 -10.17
N ARG A 330 -26.62 6.75 -9.91
CA ARG A 330 -27.53 6.20 -10.92
C ARG A 330 -27.75 7.15 -12.10
N ASP A 331 -27.76 8.46 -11.85
CA ASP A 331 -28.11 9.49 -12.83
C ASP A 331 -26.92 9.90 -13.72
N ILE A 332 -25.67 9.62 -13.32
CA ILE A 332 -24.46 9.99 -14.09
C ILE A 332 -24.06 8.94 -15.14
N VAL A 333 -24.65 7.75 -15.13
CA VAL A 333 -24.34 6.65 -16.05
C VAL A 333 -25.55 6.25 -16.92
N PRO A 334 -25.33 5.72 -18.13
CA PRO A 334 -26.38 5.14 -18.98
C PRO A 334 -27.08 3.92 -18.33
N ARG A 335 -28.25 3.52 -18.87
CA ARG A 335 -29.01 2.36 -18.35
C ARG A 335 -28.29 1.02 -18.48
N SER A 336 -27.38 0.88 -19.44
CA SER A 336 -26.56 -0.33 -19.60
C SER A 336 -25.68 -0.64 -18.39
N TYR A 337 -25.41 0.35 -17.54
CA TYR A 337 -24.64 0.20 -16.30
C TYR A 337 -25.46 -0.37 -15.12
N ASP A 338 -26.75 -0.66 -15.31
CA ASP A 338 -27.62 -1.14 -14.22
C ASP A 338 -27.08 -2.41 -13.51
N SER A 339 -26.33 -3.27 -14.22
CA SER A 339 -25.72 -4.49 -13.67
C SER A 339 -24.47 -4.25 -12.80
N VAL A 340 -23.81 -3.10 -12.96
CA VAL A 340 -22.58 -2.74 -12.23
C VAL A 340 -22.77 -1.62 -11.22
N LEU A 341 -23.99 -1.06 -11.12
CA LEU A 341 -24.31 -0.08 -10.11
C LEU A 341 -24.26 -0.66 -8.70
N PRO A 342 -23.78 0.10 -7.71
CA PRO A 342 -23.83 -0.32 -6.32
C PRO A 342 -25.30 -0.40 -5.86
N ALA A 343 -25.61 -1.42 -5.07
CA ALA A 343 -26.92 -1.54 -4.43
C ALA A 343 -27.19 -0.35 -3.47
N ARG A 344 -28.46 -0.11 -3.17
CA ARG A 344 -28.83 0.84 -2.11
C ARG A 344 -28.29 0.37 -0.77
N ALA A 345 -27.66 1.29 -0.05
CA ALA A 345 -27.02 1.06 1.23
C ALA A 345 -28.04 0.97 2.39
N GLU A 346 -28.92 -0.03 2.34
CA GLU A 346 -29.97 -0.26 3.34
C GLU A 346 -29.67 -1.50 4.20
N PRO A 347 -29.99 -1.49 5.50
CA PRO A 347 -29.84 -2.66 6.35
C PRO A 347 -30.91 -3.71 6.04
N PHE A 348 -30.52 -4.98 6.05
CA PHE A 348 -31.43 -6.12 5.93
C PHE A 348 -31.68 -6.77 7.30
N TYR A 349 -32.76 -6.36 7.98
CA TYR A 349 -33.11 -6.90 9.30
C TYR A 349 -34.00 -8.12 9.18
N LYS A 350 -33.41 -9.31 9.35
CA LYS A 350 -34.10 -10.60 9.09
C LYS A 350 -35.30 -10.88 9.99
N TYR A 351 -35.35 -10.31 11.20
CA TYR A 351 -36.45 -10.51 12.15
C TYR A 351 -37.72 -9.70 11.86
N THR A 352 -37.72 -8.89 10.80
CA THR A 352 -38.93 -8.24 10.26
C THR A 352 -39.17 -8.57 8.79
N ALA A 353 -38.34 -9.44 8.19
CA ALA A 353 -38.48 -9.85 6.81
C ALA A 353 -39.63 -10.85 6.63
N ASP A 354 -40.06 -11.07 5.38
CA ASP A 354 -41.02 -12.11 5.07
C ASP A 354 -40.49 -13.48 5.51
N GLY A 355 -41.31 -14.23 6.26
CA GLY A 355 -40.91 -15.51 6.87
C GLY A 355 -40.28 -15.40 8.26
N ALA A 356 -40.06 -14.19 8.79
CA ALA A 356 -39.43 -13.97 10.10
C ALA A 356 -40.12 -14.71 11.25
N SER A 357 -41.44 -14.91 11.21
CA SER A 357 -42.19 -15.64 12.26
C SER A 357 -41.69 -17.07 12.49
N SER A 358 -41.06 -17.69 11.48
CA SER A 358 -40.47 -19.03 11.57
C SER A 358 -39.02 -19.04 12.05
N LEU A 359 -38.35 -17.89 12.06
CA LEU A 359 -36.95 -17.80 12.49
C LEU A 359 -36.84 -17.94 14.02
N PRO A 360 -35.90 -18.76 14.52
CA PRO A 360 -35.59 -18.82 15.95
C PRO A 360 -35.22 -17.43 16.48
N GLY A 361 -35.76 -17.07 17.65
CA GLY A 361 -35.44 -15.81 18.32
C GLY A 361 -36.23 -14.58 17.86
N THR A 362 -37.12 -14.68 16.87
CA THR A 362 -37.92 -13.53 16.39
C THR A 362 -38.75 -12.86 17.47
N ALA A 363 -39.40 -13.63 18.35
CA ALA A 363 -40.17 -13.09 19.46
C ALA A 363 -39.29 -12.26 20.41
N VAL A 364 -38.12 -12.79 20.76
CA VAL A 364 -37.13 -12.11 21.61
C VAL A 364 -36.54 -10.89 20.90
N ALA A 365 -36.31 -10.95 19.59
CA ALA A 365 -35.85 -9.80 18.81
C ALA A 365 -36.86 -8.64 18.82
N GLN A 366 -38.16 -8.94 18.74
CA GLN A 366 -39.22 -7.93 18.87
C GLN A 366 -39.30 -7.35 20.28
N GLN A 367 -39.21 -8.19 21.32
CA GLN A 367 -39.15 -7.77 22.72
C GLN A 367 -37.93 -6.88 22.98
N LEU A 368 -36.75 -7.30 22.51
CA LEU A 368 -35.51 -6.55 22.62
C LEU A 368 -35.61 -5.19 21.92
N MET A 369 -36.23 -5.16 20.73
CA MET A 369 -36.46 -3.91 20.01
C MET A 369 -37.29 -2.93 20.83
N GLN A 370 -38.35 -3.42 21.49
CA GLN A 370 -39.20 -2.59 22.35
C GLN A 370 -38.46 -2.11 23.60
N SER A 371 -37.69 -2.99 24.24
CA SER A 371 -36.86 -2.66 25.41
C SER A 371 -35.84 -1.55 25.09
N ILE A 372 -35.14 -1.66 23.96
CA ILE A 372 -34.15 -0.65 23.55
C ILE A 372 -34.83 0.70 23.24
N LYS A 373 -35.97 0.69 22.55
CA LYS A 373 -36.78 1.91 22.30
C LYS A 373 -37.23 2.57 23.60
N ASN A 374 -37.52 1.78 24.63
CA ASN A 374 -37.88 2.23 25.97
C ASN A 374 -36.67 2.58 26.85
N ARG A 375 -35.47 2.69 26.27
CA ARG A 375 -34.22 3.10 26.94
C ARG A 375 -33.78 2.18 28.08
N CYS A 376 -33.94 0.86 27.91
CA CYS A 376 -33.48 -0.14 28.87
C CYS A 376 -31.98 -0.05 29.23
N SER A 377 -31.61 -0.69 30.34
CA SER A 377 -30.23 -0.87 30.79
C SER A 377 -29.56 -2.08 30.11
N PRO A 378 -28.23 -2.24 30.22
CA PRO A 378 -27.52 -3.46 29.80
C PRO A 378 -28.04 -4.74 30.49
N GLU A 379 -28.39 -4.66 31.77
CA GLU A 379 -28.91 -5.79 32.55
C GLU A 379 -30.29 -6.24 32.04
N ASP A 380 -31.15 -5.28 31.66
CA ASP A 380 -32.45 -5.59 31.05
C ASP A 380 -32.27 -6.38 29.75
N ILE A 381 -31.30 -5.99 28.90
CA ILE A 381 -30.98 -6.71 27.67
C ILE A 381 -30.53 -8.14 27.99
N LEU A 382 -29.60 -8.31 28.93
CA LEU A 382 -29.13 -9.63 29.33
C LEU A 382 -30.27 -10.48 29.87
N SER A 383 -31.23 -9.89 30.58
CA SER A 383 -32.41 -10.58 31.08
C SER A 383 -33.30 -11.08 29.95
N VAL A 384 -33.57 -10.24 28.94
CA VAL A 384 -34.35 -10.63 27.74
C VAL A 384 -33.62 -11.73 26.95
N LEU A 385 -32.31 -11.61 26.78
CA LEU A 385 -31.53 -12.60 26.03
C LEU A 385 -31.44 -13.96 26.71
N LYS A 386 -31.65 -14.07 28.04
CA LYS A 386 -31.66 -15.37 28.74
C LYS A 386 -32.75 -16.31 28.25
N GLU A 387 -33.82 -15.79 27.67
CA GLU A 387 -34.95 -16.57 27.14
C GLU A 387 -34.58 -17.37 25.88
N LEU A 388 -33.47 -17.04 25.22
CA LEU A 388 -33.04 -17.71 23.99
C LEU A 388 -32.33 -19.04 24.29
N PRO A 389 -32.72 -20.15 23.61
CA PRO A 389 -32.02 -21.42 23.71
C PRO A 389 -30.61 -21.30 23.12
N ASN A 390 -29.70 -22.18 23.53
CA ASN A 390 -28.42 -22.31 22.88
C ASN A 390 -28.47 -23.44 21.84
N PRO A 391 -28.42 -23.14 20.53
CA PRO A 391 -28.46 -24.20 19.52
C PRO A 391 -27.23 -25.13 19.58
N LEU A 392 -26.15 -24.72 20.25
CA LEU A 392 -24.97 -25.57 20.45
C LEU A 392 -25.14 -26.57 21.60
N GLU A 393 -26.15 -26.42 22.47
CA GLU A 393 -26.39 -27.40 23.55
C GLU A 393 -26.76 -28.78 23.00
N ASP A 394 -27.35 -28.84 21.81
CA ASP A 394 -27.72 -30.08 21.14
C ASP A 394 -26.48 -30.87 20.66
N ASP A 395 -25.41 -30.16 20.27
CA ASP A 395 -24.18 -30.75 19.71
C ASP A 395 -23.03 -30.85 20.74
N GLU A 396 -22.85 -29.84 21.59
CA GLU A 396 -21.73 -29.69 22.54
C GLU A 396 -22.14 -29.94 24.01
N GLY A 397 -23.43 -30.08 24.29
CA GLY A 397 -23.98 -30.33 25.62
C GLY A 397 -24.13 -29.08 26.50
N PRO A 398 -24.62 -29.26 27.75
CA PRO A 398 -24.86 -28.19 28.71
C PRO A 398 -23.53 -27.63 29.22
N GLY A 399 -23.00 -26.64 28.49
CA GLY A 399 -21.67 -26.08 28.72
C GLY A 399 -21.03 -25.42 27.50
N ALA A 400 -21.71 -25.40 26.35
CA ALA A 400 -21.28 -24.69 25.15
C ALA A 400 -20.77 -23.27 25.47
N ARG A 401 -19.56 -22.96 24.98
CA ARG A 401 -18.77 -21.81 25.43
C ARG A 401 -19.41 -20.46 25.10
N TYR A 402 -20.22 -20.42 24.05
CA TYR A 402 -20.95 -19.23 23.60
C TYR A 402 -22.33 -19.60 23.07
N ASN A 403 -23.18 -18.60 22.81
CA ASN A 403 -24.53 -18.81 22.25
C ASN A 403 -24.71 -17.98 20.97
N PRO A 404 -24.67 -18.60 19.78
CA PRO A 404 -24.74 -17.87 18.51
C PRO A 404 -26.09 -17.19 18.28
N LEU A 405 -27.19 -17.75 18.80
CA LEU A 405 -28.53 -17.16 18.65
C LEU A 405 -28.69 -15.89 19.49
N LYS A 406 -28.16 -15.87 20.73
CA LYS A 406 -28.12 -14.67 21.58
C LYS A 406 -27.33 -13.55 20.94
N ILE A 407 -26.14 -13.88 20.41
CA ILE A 407 -25.28 -12.93 19.71
C ILE A 407 -26.01 -12.36 18.50
N ASP A 408 -26.57 -13.22 17.66
CA ASP A 408 -27.23 -12.80 16.43
C ASP A 408 -28.45 -11.91 16.68
N VAL A 409 -29.38 -12.32 17.55
CA VAL A 409 -30.55 -11.51 17.92
C VAL A 409 -30.12 -10.16 18.46
N PHE A 410 -29.13 -10.13 19.35
CA PHE A 410 -28.63 -8.88 19.93
C PHE A 410 -28.01 -7.96 18.88
N VAL A 411 -27.06 -8.48 18.09
CA VAL A 411 -26.27 -7.73 17.10
C VAL A 411 -27.15 -7.22 15.95
N GLN A 412 -28.06 -8.05 15.44
CA GLN A 412 -29.02 -7.64 14.41
C GLN A 412 -29.92 -6.52 14.91
N THR A 413 -30.50 -6.67 16.11
CA THR A 413 -31.47 -5.70 16.66
C THR A 413 -30.81 -4.36 16.98
N ILE A 414 -29.64 -4.38 17.64
CA ILE A 414 -28.96 -3.17 18.09
C ILE A 414 -28.47 -2.32 16.91
N PHE A 415 -27.89 -2.95 15.88
CA PHE A 415 -27.41 -2.24 14.71
C PHE A 415 -28.53 -1.84 13.75
N PHE A 416 -29.62 -2.59 13.68
CA PHE A 416 -30.81 -2.15 12.97
C PHE A 416 -31.41 -0.88 13.59
N LEU A 417 -31.53 -0.81 14.92
CA LEU A 417 -31.98 0.40 15.61
C LEU A 417 -30.97 1.55 15.52
N GLY A 418 -29.68 1.22 15.42
CA GLY A 418 -28.58 2.18 15.20
C GLY A 418 -28.35 2.58 13.74
N SER A 419 -29.19 2.13 12.79
CA SER A 419 -28.93 2.22 11.35
C SER A 419 -29.00 3.62 10.74
N LYS A 420 -29.54 4.61 11.48
CA LYS A 420 -29.75 5.97 10.98
C LYS A 420 -28.45 6.68 10.58
N SER A 421 -27.35 6.43 11.27
CA SER A 421 -26.02 6.94 10.91
C SER A 421 -24.91 6.19 11.64
N PHE A 422 -23.66 6.35 11.20
CA PHE A 422 -22.48 5.82 11.90
C PHE A 422 -22.46 6.21 13.38
N SER A 423 -22.78 7.46 13.70
CA SER A 423 -22.81 7.94 15.09
C SER A 423 -23.84 7.23 15.96
N HIS A 424 -25.02 6.87 15.41
CA HIS A 424 -26.03 6.11 16.16
C HIS A 424 -25.54 4.69 16.45
N SER A 425 -24.94 4.03 15.46
CA SER A 425 -24.33 2.72 15.63
C SER A 425 -23.18 2.74 16.65
N PHE A 426 -22.32 3.75 16.61
CA PHE A 426 -21.23 3.90 17.61
C PHE A 426 -21.74 4.20 19.01
N ALA A 427 -22.80 5.01 19.14
CA ALA A 427 -23.45 5.26 20.42
C ALA A 427 -24.09 3.99 20.98
N ALA A 428 -24.68 3.15 20.13
CA ALA A 428 -25.22 1.85 20.54
C ALA A 428 -24.12 0.92 21.05
N ILE A 429 -22.98 0.81 20.34
CA ILE A 429 -21.80 0.06 20.81
C ILE A 429 -21.32 0.56 22.17
N ALA A 430 -21.22 1.89 22.35
CA ALA A 430 -20.76 2.48 23.60
C ALA A 430 -21.73 2.21 24.76
N LYS A 431 -23.04 2.38 24.53
CA LYS A 431 -24.08 2.16 25.56
C LYS A 431 -24.13 0.71 26.03
N PHE A 432 -23.97 -0.24 25.12
CA PHE A 432 -24.13 -1.66 25.41
C PHE A 432 -22.81 -2.44 25.36
N ASN A 433 -21.67 -1.76 25.58
CA ASN A 433 -20.33 -2.36 25.52
C ASN A 433 -20.18 -3.56 26.46
N GLN A 434 -20.77 -3.49 27.66
CA GLN A 434 -20.75 -4.59 28.62
C GLN A 434 -21.45 -5.84 28.07
N VAL A 435 -22.58 -5.68 27.38
CA VAL A 435 -23.29 -6.81 26.76
C VAL A 435 -22.45 -7.42 25.66
N PHE A 436 -21.82 -6.60 24.80
CA PHE A 436 -20.89 -7.11 23.79
C PHE A 436 -19.73 -7.90 24.41
N LYS A 437 -19.09 -7.38 25.47
CA LYS A 437 -17.97 -8.08 26.13
C LYS A 437 -18.38 -9.43 26.73
N LEU A 438 -19.59 -9.54 27.24
CA LEU A 438 -20.13 -10.80 27.78
C LEU A 438 -20.51 -11.79 26.67
N LEU A 439 -20.96 -11.29 25.52
CA LEU A 439 -21.42 -12.13 24.42
C LEU A 439 -20.31 -12.52 23.44
N ALA A 440 -19.21 -11.76 23.37
CA ALA A 440 -18.10 -11.93 22.42
C ALA A 440 -16.78 -12.25 23.13
N ASP A 441 -16.83 -13.13 24.13
CA ASP A 441 -15.72 -13.47 25.04
C ASP A 441 -14.70 -14.47 24.44
N SER A 442 -15.03 -15.06 23.30
CA SER A 442 -14.27 -16.09 22.60
C SER A 442 -14.20 -15.77 21.11
N GLU A 443 -13.20 -16.32 20.42
CA GLU A 443 -13.02 -16.09 18.98
C GLU A 443 -14.25 -16.55 18.18
N GLU A 444 -14.83 -17.69 18.52
CA GLU A 444 -16.03 -18.22 17.87
C GLU A 444 -17.25 -17.30 18.05
N ALA A 445 -17.37 -16.68 19.23
CA ALA A 445 -18.39 -15.69 19.51
C ALA A 445 -18.17 -14.38 18.72
N GLN A 446 -16.92 -13.93 18.62
CA GLN A 446 -16.54 -12.78 17.79
C GLN A 446 -16.83 -13.03 16.30
N LEU A 447 -16.59 -14.24 15.79
CA LEU A 447 -16.98 -14.64 14.43
C LEU A 447 -18.51 -14.57 14.24
N CYS A 448 -19.30 -14.94 15.24
CA CYS A 448 -20.76 -14.79 15.20
C CYS A 448 -21.19 -13.32 15.15
N VAL A 449 -20.51 -12.44 15.87
CA VAL A 449 -20.74 -10.99 15.80
C VAL A 449 -20.47 -10.47 14.38
N LEU A 450 -19.32 -10.83 13.81
CA LEU A 450 -18.93 -10.45 12.45
C LEU A 450 -19.93 -10.94 11.40
N ARG A 451 -20.36 -12.20 11.48
CA ARG A 451 -21.41 -12.76 10.62
C ARG A 451 -22.72 -11.99 10.73
N SER A 452 -23.14 -11.66 11.95
CA SER A 452 -24.40 -10.93 12.20
C SER A 452 -24.34 -9.50 11.63
N ILE A 453 -23.18 -8.83 11.73
CA ILE A 453 -22.93 -7.52 11.11
C ILE A 453 -22.98 -7.64 9.58
N TYR A 454 -22.34 -8.64 9.01
CA TYR A 454 -22.31 -8.88 7.57
C TYR A 454 -23.72 -9.11 7.00
N GLU A 455 -24.50 -10.01 7.61
CA GLU A 455 -25.87 -10.31 7.16
C GLU A 455 -26.76 -9.07 7.16
N LEU A 456 -26.66 -8.25 8.20
CA LEU A 456 -27.42 -7.00 8.31
C LEU A 456 -26.98 -5.95 7.28
N TRP A 457 -25.67 -5.83 7.03
CA TRP A 457 -25.09 -4.73 6.26
C TRP A 457 -24.47 -5.14 4.93
N ARG A 458 -24.87 -6.29 4.36
CA ARG A 458 -24.34 -6.83 3.08
C ARG A 458 -24.34 -5.82 1.91
N ASN A 459 -25.31 -4.92 1.87
CA ASN A 459 -25.44 -3.89 0.83
C ASN A 459 -24.75 -2.56 1.20
N HIS A 460 -24.25 -2.42 2.43
CA HIS A 460 -23.59 -1.22 2.92
C HIS A 460 -22.16 -1.54 3.40
N GLN A 461 -21.29 -1.88 2.45
CA GLN A 461 -19.90 -2.26 2.72
C GLN A 461 -19.12 -1.23 3.57
N GLN A 462 -19.36 0.07 3.37
CA GLN A 462 -18.73 1.11 4.19
C GLN A 462 -19.14 1.02 5.67
N MET A 463 -20.39 0.65 5.98
CA MET A 463 -20.84 0.43 7.36
C MET A 463 -20.09 -0.75 7.99
N VAL A 464 -19.93 -1.86 7.25
CA VAL A 464 -19.15 -3.02 7.70
C VAL A 464 -17.73 -2.60 8.07
N CYS A 465 -17.05 -1.85 7.19
CA CYS A 465 -15.69 -1.36 7.45
C CYS A 465 -15.60 -0.52 8.74
N VAL A 466 -16.52 0.45 8.94
CA VAL A 466 -16.45 1.35 10.10
C VAL A 466 -16.86 0.67 11.42
N LEU A 467 -17.77 -0.30 11.37
CA LEU A 467 -18.16 -1.08 12.56
C LEU A 467 -17.00 -1.96 13.02
N ILE A 468 -16.35 -2.69 12.11
CA ILE A 468 -15.18 -3.51 12.43
C ILE A 468 -14.03 -2.64 12.93
N ASP A 469 -13.75 -1.50 12.27
CA ASP A 469 -12.75 -0.53 12.75
C ASP A 469 -13.05 -0.07 14.19
N LYS A 470 -14.30 0.28 14.47
CA LYS A 470 -14.73 0.74 15.79
C LYS A 470 -14.58 -0.37 16.83
N MET A 471 -14.98 -1.60 16.53
CA MET A 471 -14.94 -2.74 17.45
C MET A 471 -13.52 -3.19 17.75
N LEU A 472 -12.61 -3.19 16.77
CA LEU A 472 -11.17 -3.39 16.98
C LEU A 472 -10.58 -2.28 17.89
N LYS A 473 -10.98 -1.01 17.69
CA LYS A 473 -10.51 0.15 18.48
C LYS A 473 -10.83 0.03 19.97
N ILE A 474 -11.94 -0.62 20.32
CA ILE A 474 -12.41 -0.77 21.70
C ILE A 474 -12.22 -2.20 22.23
N GLN A 475 -11.45 -3.03 21.51
CA GLN A 475 -11.12 -4.42 21.89
C GLN A 475 -12.37 -5.28 22.12
N LEU A 476 -13.38 -5.12 21.28
CA LEU A 476 -14.51 -6.06 21.19
C LEU A 476 -14.26 -7.18 20.18
N LEU A 477 -13.33 -6.95 19.26
CA LEU A 477 -12.86 -7.92 18.28
C LEU A 477 -11.34 -7.97 18.35
N ASP A 478 -10.81 -9.17 18.19
CA ASP A 478 -9.39 -9.43 18.03
C ASP A 478 -9.02 -9.42 16.54
N CYS A 479 -7.75 -9.10 16.26
CA CYS A 479 -7.28 -9.04 14.87
C CYS A 479 -7.32 -10.42 14.20
N SER A 480 -7.06 -11.49 14.96
CA SER A 480 -7.15 -12.88 14.48
C SER A 480 -8.57 -13.25 14.05
N ALA A 481 -9.58 -12.90 14.86
CA ALA A 481 -10.98 -13.18 14.54
C ALA A 481 -11.41 -12.51 13.24
N VAL A 482 -11.00 -11.24 13.03
CA VAL A 482 -11.27 -10.52 11.77
C VAL A 482 -10.56 -11.17 10.58
N ALA A 483 -9.30 -11.58 10.75
CA ALA A 483 -8.57 -12.30 9.70
C ALA A 483 -9.27 -13.63 9.36
N ASN A 484 -9.61 -14.45 10.35
CA ASN A 484 -10.32 -15.71 10.14
C ASN A 484 -11.68 -15.53 9.47
N TRP A 485 -12.44 -14.49 9.85
CA TRP A 485 -13.71 -14.15 9.21
C TRP A 485 -13.55 -13.80 7.73
N ILE A 486 -12.52 -13.03 7.35
CA ILE A 486 -12.27 -12.66 5.95
C ILE A 486 -12.07 -13.89 5.05
N PHE A 487 -11.39 -14.92 5.56
CA PHE A 487 -11.13 -16.17 4.85
C PHE A 487 -12.20 -17.24 5.09
N SER A 488 -13.32 -16.89 5.71
CA SER A 488 -14.39 -17.85 6.00
C SER A 488 -15.20 -18.20 4.75
N LYS A 489 -15.92 -19.33 4.80
CA LYS A 489 -16.75 -19.78 3.66
C LYS A 489 -17.87 -18.80 3.35
N GLU A 490 -18.42 -18.13 4.36
CA GLU A 490 -19.45 -17.11 4.24
C GLU A 490 -18.99 -15.91 3.41
N MET A 491 -17.71 -15.56 3.49
CA MET A 491 -17.14 -14.43 2.77
C MET A 491 -16.69 -14.76 1.35
N SER A 492 -16.78 -16.03 0.93
CA SER A 492 -16.33 -16.49 -0.40
C SER A 492 -16.91 -15.68 -1.57
N HIS A 493 -18.18 -15.28 -1.50
CA HIS A 493 -18.85 -14.48 -2.53
C HIS A 493 -18.33 -13.03 -2.64
N ASP A 494 -17.81 -12.49 -1.54
CA ASP A 494 -17.36 -11.11 -1.45
C ASP A 494 -15.83 -11.00 -1.39
N PHE A 495 -15.13 -12.14 -1.34
CA PHE A 495 -13.70 -12.24 -1.10
C PHE A 495 -12.86 -11.39 -2.06
N THR A 496 -13.23 -11.30 -3.34
CA THR A 496 -12.49 -10.50 -4.33
C THR A 496 -12.86 -9.02 -4.33
N LYS A 497 -13.83 -8.57 -3.54
CA LYS A 497 -14.27 -7.17 -3.48
C LYS A 497 -13.29 -6.34 -2.67
N MET A 498 -13.07 -5.09 -3.09
CA MET A 498 -12.03 -4.23 -2.51
C MET A 498 -12.19 -4.01 -1.00
N TYR A 499 -13.43 -3.86 -0.50
CA TYR A 499 -13.69 -3.54 0.91
C TYR A 499 -13.23 -4.63 1.90
N ILE A 500 -13.15 -5.89 1.47
CA ILE A 500 -12.61 -6.99 2.30
C ILE A 500 -11.14 -6.75 2.61
N TRP A 501 -10.39 -6.36 1.60
CA TRP A 501 -8.97 -6.07 1.72
C TRP A 501 -8.72 -4.75 2.45
N GLU A 502 -9.62 -3.76 2.30
CA GLU A 502 -9.62 -2.56 3.17
C GLU A 502 -9.68 -2.94 4.65
N ILE A 503 -10.57 -3.87 5.02
CA ILE A 503 -10.72 -4.35 6.40
C ILE A 503 -9.46 -5.10 6.84
N LEU A 504 -8.89 -5.98 6.01
CA LEU A 504 -7.68 -6.72 6.34
C LEU A 504 -6.49 -5.78 6.58
N HIS A 505 -6.20 -4.88 5.64
CA HIS A 505 -5.08 -3.94 5.75
C HIS A 505 -5.28 -2.98 6.94
N LEU A 506 -6.51 -2.52 7.20
CA LEU A 506 -6.82 -1.70 8.37
C LEU A 506 -6.57 -2.47 9.68
N THR A 507 -6.90 -3.76 9.72
CA THR A 507 -6.68 -4.64 10.89
C THR A 507 -5.18 -4.81 11.15
N ILE A 508 -4.40 -5.13 10.13
CA ILE A 508 -2.94 -5.24 10.25
C ILE A 508 -2.32 -3.91 10.68
N GLN A 509 -2.71 -2.79 10.06
CA GLN A 509 -2.19 -1.46 10.41
C GLN A 509 -2.48 -1.06 11.85
N LYS A 510 -3.65 -1.42 12.40
CA LYS A 510 -3.95 -1.20 13.82
C LYS A 510 -3.02 -1.97 14.72
N MET A 511 -2.80 -3.25 14.40
CA MET A 511 -1.90 -4.10 15.19
C MET A 511 -0.47 -3.55 15.14
N SER A 512 0.02 -3.20 13.95
CA SER A 512 1.34 -2.59 13.78
C SER A 512 1.47 -1.26 14.54
N LYS A 513 0.47 -0.38 14.46
CA LYS A 513 0.47 0.89 15.23
C LYS A 513 0.44 0.64 16.74
N TYR A 514 -0.25 -0.40 17.20
CA TYR A 514 -0.28 -0.76 18.61
C TYR A 514 1.11 -1.20 19.09
N VAL A 515 1.79 -2.09 18.36
CA VAL A 515 3.16 -2.53 18.65
C VAL A 515 4.15 -1.36 18.60
N SER A 516 4.12 -0.53 17.56
CA SER A 516 5.00 0.62 17.44
C SER A 516 4.81 1.62 18.58
N ARG A 517 3.57 1.84 19.03
CA ARG A 517 3.28 2.71 20.18
C ARG A 517 3.90 2.15 21.45
N LEU A 518 3.67 0.86 21.74
CA LEU A 518 4.24 0.21 22.94
C LEU A 518 5.77 0.22 22.91
N THR A 519 6.37 -0.02 21.73
CA THR A 519 7.82 0.04 21.53
C THR A 519 8.38 1.42 21.88
N ARG A 520 7.70 2.49 21.42
CA ARG A 520 8.09 3.87 21.71
C ARG A 520 7.93 4.20 23.20
N GLU A 521 6.79 3.85 23.80
CA GLU A 521 6.51 4.08 25.22
C GLU A 521 7.54 3.38 26.11
N LEU A 522 7.93 2.14 25.78
CA LEU A 522 8.97 1.40 26.48
C LEU A 522 10.35 2.06 26.33
N LYS A 523 10.72 2.48 25.10
CA LYS A 523 11.99 3.19 24.86
C LYS A 523 12.08 4.48 25.68
N GLU A 524 11.02 5.28 25.69
CA GLU A 524 10.93 6.50 26.48
C GLU A 524 11.03 6.22 27.99
N ALA A 525 10.40 5.15 28.48
CA ALA A 525 10.48 4.74 29.89
C ALA A 525 11.91 4.29 30.28
N ARG A 526 12.57 3.48 29.46
CA ARG A 526 13.96 3.04 29.65
C ARG A 526 14.93 4.23 29.66
N GLU A 527 14.76 5.19 28.74
CA GLU A 527 15.59 6.41 28.70
C GLU A 527 15.42 7.26 29.96
N LYS A 528 14.19 7.41 30.47
CA LYS A 528 13.92 8.13 31.73
C LYS A 528 14.54 7.41 32.93
N LEU A 529 14.47 6.09 32.99
CA LEU A 529 15.07 5.28 34.06
C LEU A 529 16.60 5.40 34.05
N ALA A 530 17.23 5.27 32.87
CA ALA A 530 18.68 5.35 32.71
C ALA A 530 19.25 6.74 33.09
N ARG A 531 18.58 7.84 32.74
CA ARG A 531 18.97 9.19 33.15
C ARG A 531 18.90 9.40 34.66
N SER A 532 18.03 8.68 35.36
CA SER A 532 17.91 8.75 36.82
C SER A 532 18.99 7.94 37.55
N GLY A 533 19.50 6.86 36.94
CA GLY A 533 20.60 6.06 37.50
C GLY A 533 21.98 6.69 37.33
N GLY A 534 22.14 7.64 36.40
CA GLY A 534 23.41 8.31 36.13
C GLY A 534 23.73 9.53 37.02
N ASN A 535 22.77 10.03 37.81
CA ASN A 535 22.93 11.27 38.60
C ASN A 535 23.18 11.04 40.11
N THR A 536 23.49 9.82 40.54
CA THR A 536 23.86 9.52 41.93
C THR A 536 25.35 9.71 42.25
N SER A 537 26.09 10.51 41.47
CA SER A 537 27.49 10.86 41.80
C SER A 537 27.90 12.29 41.42
N SER A 538 27.18 13.31 41.92
CA SER A 538 27.78 14.61 42.22
C SER A 538 26.78 15.42 43.04
N GLY A 539 27.11 15.63 44.31
CA GLY A 539 26.32 16.48 45.20
C GLY A 539 26.35 17.95 44.75
N ASP A 540 25.20 18.61 44.86
CA ASP A 540 25.09 19.79 45.70
C ASP A 540 23.61 20.07 45.95
N GLU A 541 23.27 20.25 47.23
CA GLU A 541 21.97 20.77 47.66
C GLU A 541 21.87 22.24 47.24
N SER A 542 20.93 22.57 46.37
CA SER A 542 20.34 23.90 46.39
C SER A 542 18.85 23.84 46.07
N ASP A 543 18.12 24.33 47.07
CA ASP A 543 16.70 24.56 47.17
C ASP A 543 16.25 25.57 46.10
N ASP A 544 15.28 25.21 45.26
CA ASP A 544 14.34 26.19 44.74
C ASP A 544 12.98 25.56 44.44
N SER A 545 11.97 26.03 45.17
CA SER A 545 10.58 25.65 45.00
C SER A 545 9.97 26.46 43.86
N MET A 546 9.44 25.79 42.83
CA MET A 546 8.38 26.36 41.99
C MET A 546 7.59 25.24 41.31
N GLY A 547 6.27 25.28 41.47
CA GLY A 547 5.34 24.23 41.08
C GLY A 547 5.39 23.89 39.58
N GLY A 548 5.62 22.60 39.31
CA GLY A 548 5.43 21.95 38.02
C GLY A 548 5.18 20.46 38.28
N ARG A 549 4.18 19.88 37.60
CA ARG A 549 3.67 18.51 37.75
C ARG A 549 4.75 17.49 38.17
N ARG A 550 4.50 16.68 39.20
CA ARG A 550 5.23 15.43 39.44
C ARG A 550 5.23 14.64 38.12
N ASP A 551 6.36 14.64 37.43
CA ASP A 551 6.60 13.76 36.30
C ASP A 551 6.71 12.36 36.92
N ASP A 552 5.67 11.54 36.79
CA ASP A 552 5.61 10.19 37.36
C ASP A 552 6.81 9.40 36.83
N LYS A 553 7.76 9.11 37.72
CA LYS A 553 8.97 8.37 37.40
C LYS A 553 8.59 6.90 37.17
N PRO A 554 8.92 6.29 36.03
CA PRO A 554 8.67 4.86 35.84
C PRO A 554 9.59 4.05 36.76
N THR A 555 9.01 3.14 37.55
CA THR A 555 9.79 2.16 38.35
C THR A 555 10.30 1.03 37.46
N GLU A 556 11.29 0.28 37.94
CA GLU A 556 11.81 -0.90 37.23
C GLU A 556 10.71 -1.94 36.97
N GLU A 557 9.84 -2.19 37.97
CA GLU A 557 8.65 -3.05 37.83
C GLU A 557 7.66 -2.53 36.76
N MET A 558 7.50 -1.21 36.61
CA MET A 558 6.67 -0.65 35.55
C MET A 558 7.27 -0.88 34.16
N VAL A 559 8.60 -0.77 34.03
CA VAL A 559 9.32 -1.07 32.78
C VAL A 559 9.19 -2.56 32.44
N GLU A 560 9.38 -3.45 33.40
CA GLU A 560 9.21 -4.90 33.21
C GLU A 560 7.78 -5.25 32.73
N ARG A 561 6.74 -4.69 33.36
CA ARG A 561 5.35 -4.86 32.88
C ARG A 561 5.10 -4.28 31.48
N MET A 562 5.81 -3.21 31.11
CA MET A 562 5.74 -2.66 29.74
C MET A 562 6.44 -3.57 28.73
N GLU A 563 7.52 -4.24 29.13
CA GLU A 563 8.23 -5.24 28.32
C GLU A 563 7.36 -6.46 28.06
N GLU A 564 6.79 -7.07 29.10
CA GLU A 564 5.86 -8.21 28.97
C GLU A 564 4.68 -7.88 28.05
N ARG A 565 4.14 -6.66 28.17
CA ARG A 565 3.04 -6.20 27.33
C ARG A 565 3.46 -6.03 25.87
N LEU A 566 4.68 -5.55 25.62
CA LEU A 566 5.22 -5.41 24.27
C LEU A 566 5.47 -6.78 23.65
N GLU A 567 6.06 -7.72 24.38
CA GLU A 567 6.30 -9.09 23.93
C GLU A 567 5.00 -9.80 23.55
N THR A 568 3.97 -9.66 24.40
CA THR A 568 2.62 -10.18 24.10
C THR A 568 2.08 -9.57 22.79
N ALA A 569 2.16 -8.25 22.63
CA ALA A 569 1.68 -7.58 21.42
C ALA A 569 2.49 -7.97 20.16
N GLN A 570 3.80 -8.18 20.28
CA GLN A 570 4.63 -8.67 19.18
C GLN A 570 4.28 -10.12 18.82
N GLY A 571 3.99 -10.96 19.83
CA GLY A 571 3.48 -12.31 19.65
C GLY A 571 2.15 -12.31 18.88
N ASP A 572 1.20 -11.45 19.29
CA ASP A 572 -0.09 -11.29 18.61
C ASP A 572 0.07 -10.80 17.16
N GLN A 573 0.99 -9.86 16.90
CA GLN A 573 1.27 -9.37 15.55
C GLN A 573 1.86 -10.47 14.67
N LYS A 574 2.83 -11.24 15.19
CA LYS A 574 3.40 -12.40 14.51
C LYS A 574 2.32 -13.42 14.19
N ASN A 575 1.50 -13.77 15.17
CA ASN A 575 0.40 -14.73 15.00
C ASN A 575 -0.63 -14.26 13.97
N LEU A 576 -0.95 -12.96 13.93
CA LEU A 576 -1.81 -12.39 12.91
C LEU A 576 -1.27 -12.62 11.49
N PHE A 577 0.02 -12.35 11.25
CA PHE A 577 0.64 -12.63 9.95
C PHE A 577 0.65 -14.13 9.62
N LEU A 578 0.98 -14.99 10.60
CA LEU A 578 0.95 -16.44 10.41
C LEU A 578 -0.45 -16.93 9.99
N ILE A 579 -1.51 -16.47 10.66
CA ILE A 579 -2.90 -16.79 10.31
C ILE A 579 -3.19 -16.34 8.88
N ILE A 580 -2.87 -15.10 8.53
CA ILE A 580 -3.16 -14.55 7.19
C ILE A 580 -2.46 -15.37 6.10
N PHE A 581 -1.16 -15.64 6.25
CA PHE A 581 -0.40 -16.39 5.25
C PHE A 581 -0.83 -17.86 5.19
N GLN A 582 -1.11 -18.49 6.33
CA GLN A 582 -1.63 -19.86 6.36
C GLN A 582 -2.98 -19.95 5.64
N ARG A 583 -3.88 -18.98 5.83
CA ARG A 583 -5.18 -18.94 5.14
C ARG A 583 -5.02 -18.74 3.64
N PHE A 584 -4.13 -17.86 3.20
CA PHE A 584 -3.79 -17.71 1.78
C PHE A 584 -3.26 -19.01 1.16
N ILE A 585 -2.27 -19.64 1.81
CA ILE A 585 -1.69 -20.91 1.35
C ILE A 585 -2.79 -21.96 1.23
N MET A 586 -3.65 -22.09 2.23
CA MET A 586 -4.73 -23.08 2.25
C MET A 586 -5.67 -22.90 1.05
N ILE A 587 -6.20 -21.68 0.82
CA ILE A 587 -7.18 -21.46 -0.25
C ILE A 587 -6.57 -21.52 -1.65
N LEU A 588 -5.32 -21.08 -1.81
CA LEU A 588 -4.61 -21.12 -3.09
C LEU A 588 -4.25 -22.57 -3.44
N SER A 589 -3.73 -23.34 -2.48
CA SER A 589 -3.44 -24.77 -2.67
C SER A 589 -4.72 -25.56 -2.96
N GLU A 590 -5.82 -25.31 -2.24
CA GLU A 590 -7.12 -25.95 -2.52
C GLU A 590 -7.58 -25.68 -3.95
N HIS A 591 -7.45 -24.42 -4.42
CA HIS A 591 -7.80 -24.03 -5.78
C HIS A 591 -6.93 -24.72 -6.83
N LEU A 592 -5.61 -24.75 -6.63
CA LEU A 592 -4.66 -25.38 -7.55
C LEU A 592 -4.93 -26.89 -7.68
N VAL A 593 -5.07 -27.58 -6.54
CA VAL A 593 -5.39 -29.02 -6.51
C VAL A 593 -6.74 -29.31 -7.17
N ARG A 594 -7.75 -28.48 -6.90
CA ARG A 594 -9.07 -28.64 -7.51
C ARG A 594 -9.03 -28.42 -9.03
N CYS A 595 -8.30 -27.43 -9.51
CA CYS A 595 -8.16 -27.18 -10.95
C CYS A 595 -7.43 -28.32 -11.65
N ASP A 596 -6.38 -28.85 -11.05
CA ASP A 596 -5.66 -30.03 -11.55
C ASP A 596 -6.59 -31.26 -11.61
N THR A 597 -7.34 -31.51 -10.52
CA THR A 597 -8.30 -32.63 -10.43
C THR A 597 -9.42 -32.51 -11.47
N ASP A 598 -9.95 -31.30 -11.68
CA ASP A 598 -11.02 -31.02 -12.64
C ASP A 598 -10.51 -30.86 -14.09
N ASN A 599 -9.19 -30.90 -14.32
CA ASN A 599 -8.53 -30.60 -15.60
C ASN A 599 -8.96 -29.23 -16.18
N LYS A 600 -8.94 -28.19 -15.33
CA LYS A 600 -9.28 -26.80 -15.66
C LYS A 600 -8.07 -25.90 -15.52
N GLU A 601 -8.05 -24.81 -16.27
CA GLU A 601 -7.04 -23.77 -16.13
C GLU A 601 -7.15 -23.10 -14.75
N PHE A 602 -6.06 -23.17 -13.98
CA PHE A 602 -6.02 -22.55 -12.65
C PHE A 602 -5.96 -21.03 -12.72
N ASP A 603 -5.37 -20.48 -13.79
CA ASP A 603 -5.15 -19.04 -14.02
C ASP A 603 -6.43 -18.32 -14.48
N ASN A 604 -7.45 -18.35 -13.64
CA ASN A 604 -8.69 -17.59 -13.82
C ASN A 604 -8.68 -16.30 -12.98
N TYR A 605 -9.72 -15.45 -13.14
CA TYR A 605 -9.80 -14.16 -12.46
C TYR A 605 -9.74 -14.29 -10.93
N TRP A 606 -10.41 -15.29 -10.34
CA TRP A 606 -10.37 -15.49 -8.88
C TRP A 606 -8.94 -15.75 -8.40
N TYR A 607 -8.19 -16.61 -9.11
CA TYR A 607 -6.80 -16.90 -8.79
C TYR A 607 -5.93 -15.65 -8.91
N ARG A 608 -6.03 -14.91 -10.02
CA ARG A 608 -5.26 -13.68 -10.26
C ARG A 608 -5.51 -12.62 -9.19
N TRP A 609 -6.77 -12.42 -8.79
CA TRP A 609 -7.09 -11.54 -7.67
C TRP A 609 -6.48 -12.05 -6.37
N THR A 610 -6.64 -13.34 -6.06
CA THR A 610 -6.20 -13.92 -4.78
C THR A 610 -4.68 -13.90 -4.62
N ILE A 611 -3.93 -14.31 -5.64
CA ILE A 611 -2.46 -14.28 -5.62
C ILE A 611 -1.93 -12.84 -5.59
N GLY A 612 -2.61 -11.91 -6.28
CA GLY A 612 -2.31 -10.48 -6.21
C GLY A 612 -2.53 -9.87 -4.83
N ARG A 613 -3.54 -10.36 -4.07
CA ARG A 613 -3.78 -9.95 -2.68
C ARG A 613 -2.74 -10.51 -1.70
N LEU A 614 -2.25 -11.74 -1.92
CA LEU A 614 -1.11 -12.27 -1.17
C LEU A 614 0.12 -11.38 -1.36
N GLN A 615 0.45 -11.04 -2.60
CA GLN A 615 1.56 -10.14 -2.92
C GLN A 615 1.34 -8.74 -2.30
N GLN A 616 0.12 -8.20 -2.36
CA GLN A 616 -0.22 -6.92 -1.73
C GLN A 616 0.03 -6.93 -0.22
N VAL A 617 -0.24 -8.03 0.50
CA VAL A 617 0.07 -8.12 1.95
C VAL A 617 1.58 -8.05 2.21
N PHE A 618 2.39 -8.75 1.42
CA PHE A 618 3.86 -8.66 1.50
C PHE A 618 4.36 -7.23 1.25
N LEU A 619 3.86 -6.58 0.19
CA LEU A 619 4.30 -5.25 -0.21
C LEU A 619 3.82 -4.15 0.75
N ALA A 620 2.55 -4.19 1.16
CA ALA A 620 1.95 -3.17 2.01
C ALA A 620 2.45 -3.21 3.46
N HIS A 621 3.04 -4.32 3.91
CA HIS A 621 3.52 -4.48 5.29
C HIS A 621 4.95 -5.02 5.34
N HIS A 622 5.76 -4.69 4.32
CA HIS A 622 7.08 -5.30 4.13
C HIS A 622 7.99 -5.18 5.35
N GLU A 623 7.96 -4.03 6.06
CA GLU A 623 8.83 -3.81 7.24
C GLU A 623 8.50 -4.79 8.35
N GLN A 624 7.20 -5.01 8.60
CA GLN A 624 6.77 -5.89 9.67
C GLN A 624 6.94 -7.36 9.30
N VAL A 625 6.65 -7.72 8.05
CA VAL A 625 6.80 -9.09 7.55
C VAL A 625 8.28 -9.50 7.50
N GLN A 626 9.18 -8.57 7.17
CA GLN A 626 10.62 -8.83 7.12
C GLN A 626 11.16 -9.31 8.48
N MET A 627 10.67 -8.76 9.60
CA MET A 627 11.05 -9.20 10.95
C MET A 627 10.74 -10.68 11.23
N TYR A 628 9.78 -11.26 10.51
CA TYR A 628 9.32 -12.63 10.72
C TYR A 628 9.71 -13.58 9.57
N SER A 629 10.50 -13.11 8.59
CA SER A 629 10.80 -13.86 7.37
C SER A 629 11.41 -15.24 7.63
N GLY A 630 12.32 -15.36 8.60
CA GLY A 630 12.89 -16.67 8.96
C GLY A 630 11.87 -17.66 9.55
N THR A 631 10.86 -17.18 10.29
CA THR A 631 9.75 -18.05 10.74
C THR A 631 8.85 -18.43 9.55
N LEU A 632 8.57 -17.49 8.65
CA LEU A 632 7.73 -17.73 7.48
C LEU A 632 8.35 -18.77 6.53
N GLU A 633 9.66 -18.66 6.28
CA GLU A 633 10.41 -19.60 5.44
C GLU A 633 10.43 -21.01 6.03
N THR A 634 10.59 -21.13 7.35
CA THR A 634 10.69 -22.43 8.02
C THR A 634 9.36 -23.13 8.26
N LEU A 635 8.27 -22.37 8.48
CA LEU A 635 6.98 -22.95 8.89
C LEU A 635 5.90 -22.92 7.81
N LEU A 636 5.91 -21.94 6.89
CA LEU A 636 4.79 -21.72 5.96
C LEU A 636 5.22 -21.82 4.49
N PHE A 637 6.30 -21.13 4.11
CA PHE A 637 6.80 -21.06 2.73
C PHE A 637 7.99 -22.00 2.55
N THR A 638 7.77 -23.29 2.83
CA THR A 638 8.78 -24.33 2.69
C THR A 638 8.92 -24.78 1.22
N GLN A 639 9.96 -25.55 0.91
CA GLN A 639 10.21 -26.05 -0.44
C GLN A 639 9.13 -27.00 -0.98
N ASP A 640 8.28 -27.55 -0.10
CA ASP A 640 7.17 -28.44 -0.47
C ASP A 640 5.91 -27.68 -0.91
N LEU A 641 5.88 -26.35 -0.72
CA LEU A 641 4.77 -25.51 -1.15
C LEU A 641 4.74 -25.39 -2.68
N ASP A 642 3.53 -25.26 -3.24
CA ASP A 642 3.36 -25.07 -4.68
C ASP A 642 4.22 -23.89 -5.20
N PRO A 643 4.97 -24.08 -6.30
CA PRO A 643 5.90 -23.08 -6.81
C PRO A 643 5.26 -21.71 -7.09
N HIS A 644 3.99 -21.66 -7.49
CA HIS A 644 3.33 -20.38 -7.79
C HIS A 644 3.10 -19.53 -6.55
N ILE A 645 2.83 -20.17 -5.41
CA ILE A 645 2.64 -19.49 -4.12
C ILE A 645 4.01 -19.13 -3.53
N LEU A 646 4.95 -20.08 -3.58
CA LEU A 646 6.31 -19.91 -3.06
C LEU A 646 7.07 -18.79 -3.80
N ASP A 647 6.86 -18.63 -5.10
CA ASP A 647 7.50 -17.57 -5.89
C ASP A 647 7.13 -16.17 -5.38
N ILE A 648 5.89 -15.95 -4.91
CA ILE A 648 5.49 -14.66 -4.31
C ILE A 648 6.32 -14.33 -3.06
N PHE A 649 6.63 -15.35 -2.23
CA PHE A 649 7.50 -15.16 -1.07
C PHE A 649 8.95 -14.88 -1.49
N HIS A 650 9.48 -15.60 -2.48
CA HIS A 650 10.83 -15.34 -3.00
C HIS A 650 10.97 -13.95 -3.63
N GLN A 651 9.95 -13.50 -4.36
CA GLN A 651 9.85 -12.14 -4.88
C GLN A 651 9.95 -11.09 -3.76
N PHE A 652 9.24 -11.32 -2.65
CA PHE A 652 9.30 -10.45 -1.46
C PHE A 652 10.69 -10.45 -0.80
N VAL A 653 11.29 -11.62 -0.58
CA VAL A 653 12.65 -11.72 0.00
C VAL A 653 13.68 -10.99 -0.87
N ALA A 654 13.54 -11.06 -2.20
CA ALA A 654 14.41 -10.37 -3.14
C ALA A 654 14.37 -8.83 -3.07
N LEU A 655 13.42 -8.23 -2.33
CA LEU A 655 13.37 -6.78 -2.12
C LEU A 655 14.44 -6.26 -1.15
N SER A 656 15.05 -7.14 -0.36
CA SER A 656 16.07 -6.78 0.64
C SER A 656 17.24 -7.74 0.68
N ALA A 657 17.29 -8.68 -0.29
CA ALA A 657 18.37 -9.63 -0.46
C ALA A 657 19.68 -8.98 -0.92
#